data_AF-A0A4Y9XNP3-F1
#
_entry.id   AF-A0A4Y9XNP3-F1
#
_cell.length_a   1.000
_cell.length_b   1.000
_cell.length_c   1.000
_cell.angle_alpha   90.00
_cell.angle_beta   90.00
_cell.angle_gamma   90.00
#
_symmetry.space_group_name_H-M   'P 1'
#
loop_
_entity.id
_entity.type
_entity.pdbx_description
1 polymer ?
#
loop_
_entity_poly.entity_id
_entity_poly.type
_entity_poly.pdbx_seq_one_letter_code
_entity_poly.pdbx_strand_id
1 'polypeptide(L)'
;MEEDKLNLIAVQHGLCTEWPAMGYGPRPQILGLAVHQGFACSLCDASFSTQGSIEYHHHTKHQGIPCPTHFAQVSVQRLSKAGGSSSSYFKVQQPTPPSQLHAQKVIQTLRQQIAESEAATTNSAVINDERLLSPWLRTTRWHEYILNEDVDMLRSLVKAVKTPENQVLQTAVMSLLQTGVNLIPRSRDLVLQYLNSPDPVKSGINNTPFHRHQNDETLDTYAIEVYHLVHMLLKAKEIGYSLPTNEDLDGAIENLQDVLGEQDITKISSAILDVLMVLWQESWVKTHDKNISDPTICYIALSQLLPSGAFADVRQVTGVLAKLQYCMRLAFLVKMHDMVDNDEALSVMESCEVLQHWFVEKKESTFNSIRSLQHRASSLSMTTKSMTRVWWTDTENWDSMLYRGDHINIADVRKVFVDMEKTMIQLWERDILCGLDLYVQHGDLADDLTSNTVGYSFLTDERNTCFHDRDRLMKAILNNPATCRQFVQTEWSAPFEETAHSVQIMWKIPALRAWLWNYARFEGLVLVRIEMLGGSPGRGTELTAMQYCNTKTRPLRNLVVLDKYLSVLRTYHKSAALIGHDKLIPHAIDACTTDLLIQDLAFARPFAELAVQICWPNNDYIRELYASALFVNNGEFFDSRQLTHIMSTATNPRVGTELGINDWRHISIAWRRKKCSEVQSLLEDDNYETVEAQQTGHSRATENRVYGLSPQALAGPGEDVL
;
A
#
# COMPACT_ATOMS: atom_id res chain seq x y z
N MET A 1 -62.96 -16.21 -24.40
CA MET A 1 -62.01 -15.19 -23.92
C MET A 1 -61.83 -14.20 -25.04
N GLU A 2 -62.17 -12.94 -24.77
CA GLU A 2 -62.35 -11.88 -25.77
C GLU A 2 -61.04 -11.59 -26.52
N GLU A 3 -61.11 -11.66 -27.84
CA GLU A 3 -60.04 -11.43 -28.82
C GLU A 3 -59.33 -10.08 -28.59
N ASP A 4 -60.09 -9.09 -28.12
CA ASP A 4 -59.58 -7.75 -27.77
C ASP A 4 -58.57 -7.76 -26.62
N LYS A 5 -58.74 -8.63 -25.61
CA LYS A 5 -57.76 -8.74 -24.51
C LYS A 5 -56.45 -9.37 -24.98
N LEU A 6 -56.52 -10.34 -25.88
CA LEU A 6 -55.34 -10.97 -26.48
C LEU A 6 -54.58 -9.98 -27.38
N ASN A 7 -55.31 -9.18 -28.16
CA ASN A 7 -54.71 -8.12 -28.99
C ASN A 7 -54.07 -7.02 -28.14
N LEU A 8 -54.69 -6.63 -27.02
CA LEU A 8 -54.11 -5.63 -26.12
C LEU A 8 -52.79 -6.12 -25.50
N ILE A 9 -52.76 -7.38 -25.03
CA ILE A 9 -51.55 -8.01 -24.48
C ILE A 9 -50.48 -8.13 -25.57
N ALA A 10 -50.86 -8.52 -26.79
CA ALA A 10 -49.93 -8.62 -27.92
C ALA A 10 -49.29 -7.27 -28.23
N VAL A 11 -50.06 -6.18 -28.32
CA VAL A 11 -49.54 -4.82 -28.56
C VAL A 11 -48.62 -4.37 -27.42
N GLN A 12 -49.01 -4.63 -26.16
CA GLN A 12 -48.22 -4.23 -24.99
C GLN A 12 -46.83 -4.90 -24.93
N HIS A 13 -46.69 -6.07 -25.54
CA HIS A 13 -45.43 -6.80 -25.67
C HIS A 13 -44.80 -6.72 -27.08
N GLY A 14 -45.31 -5.86 -27.96
CA GLY A 14 -44.79 -5.68 -29.33
C GLY A 14 -44.96 -6.89 -30.26
N LEU A 15 -45.93 -7.76 -29.98
CA LEU A 15 -46.23 -8.97 -30.74
C LEU A 15 -47.22 -8.64 -31.89
N CYS A 16 -46.92 -9.09 -33.10
CA CYS A 16 -47.78 -8.92 -34.27
C CYS A 16 -49.06 -9.76 -34.13
N THR A 17 -50.23 -9.12 -34.26
CA THR A 17 -51.55 -9.77 -34.17
C THR A 17 -52.00 -10.39 -35.49
N GLU A 18 -51.39 -9.99 -36.61
CA GLU A 18 -51.57 -10.61 -37.91
C GLU A 18 -50.54 -11.74 -38.10
N TRP A 19 -51.01 -12.93 -38.47
CA TRP A 19 -50.10 -14.01 -38.85
C TRP A 19 -49.29 -13.56 -40.06
N PRO A 20 -47.94 -13.62 -40.02
CA PRO A 20 -47.15 -13.20 -41.15
C PRO A 20 -47.54 -14.04 -42.36
N ALA A 21 -47.87 -13.38 -43.47
CA ALA A 21 -48.09 -14.06 -44.73
C ALA A 21 -46.79 -14.82 -45.05
N MET A 22 -46.81 -16.13 -44.86
CA MET A 22 -45.75 -17.02 -45.28
C MET A 22 -45.80 -17.01 -46.80
N GLY A 23 -45.24 -15.98 -47.43
CA GLY A 23 -45.31 -15.74 -48.88
C GLY A 23 -44.89 -16.93 -49.77
N TYR A 24 -44.83 -16.67 -51.07
CA TYR A 24 -44.76 -17.74 -52.07
C TYR A 24 -43.40 -18.46 -52.10
N GLY A 25 -43.42 -19.79 -52.17
CA GLY A 25 -42.25 -20.65 -52.35
C GLY A 25 -41.66 -21.33 -51.09
N PRO A 26 -40.68 -22.24 -51.28
CA PRO A 26 -40.04 -22.96 -50.19
C PRO A 26 -39.28 -22.04 -49.21
N ARG A 27 -39.22 -22.41 -47.92
CA ARG A 27 -38.64 -21.64 -46.81
C ARG A 27 -37.30 -22.18 -46.32
N PRO A 28 -36.42 -21.37 -45.73
CA PRO A 28 -35.30 -21.88 -44.93
C PRO A 28 -35.81 -22.75 -43.77
N GLN A 29 -35.04 -23.77 -43.40
CA GLN A 29 -35.38 -24.62 -42.26
C GLN A 29 -35.36 -23.80 -40.96
N ILE A 30 -36.43 -23.85 -40.18
CA ILE A 30 -36.45 -23.26 -38.84
C ILE A 30 -35.86 -24.28 -37.86
N LEU A 31 -34.72 -23.93 -37.23
CA LEU A 31 -34.05 -24.78 -36.24
C LEU A 31 -34.97 -25.01 -35.03
N GLY A 32 -35.09 -26.27 -34.58
CA GLY A 32 -35.96 -26.67 -33.46
C GLY A 32 -37.36 -27.17 -33.85
N LEU A 33 -37.78 -27.03 -35.12
CA LEU A 33 -39.02 -27.64 -35.64
C LEU A 33 -38.72 -28.95 -36.37
N ALA A 34 -39.58 -29.96 -36.17
CA ALA A 34 -39.44 -31.26 -36.81
C ALA A 34 -39.61 -31.14 -38.34
N VAL A 35 -38.67 -31.71 -39.09
CA VAL A 35 -38.75 -31.82 -40.56
C VAL A 35 -39.45 -33.13 -40.90
N HIS A 36 -40.53 -33.05 -41.66
CA HIS A 36 -41.30 -34.22 -42.12
C HIS A 36 -41.14 -34.38 -43.64
N GLN A 37 -41.32 -35.60 -44.14
CA GLN A 37 -41.55 -35.83 -45.57
C GLN A 37 -43.03 -35.65 -45.86
N GLY A 38 -43.35 -34.77 -46.81
CA GLY A 38 -44.71 -34.44 -47.20
C GLY A 38 -44.81 -34.23 -48.71
N PHE A 39 -45.91 -33.64 -49.14
CA PHE A 39 -46.23 -33.37 -50.53
C PHE A 39 -46.58 -31.89 -50.68
N ALA A 40 -46.10 -31.24 -51.75
CA ALA A 40 -46.45 -29.86 -52.08
C ALA A 40 -47.29 -29.79 -53.35
N CYS A 41 -48.27 -28.89 -53.36
CA CYS A 41 -49.05 -28.61 -54.55
C CYS A 41 -48.16 -27.96 -55.61
N SER A 42 -48.33 -28.33 -56.88
CA SER A 42 -47.63 -27.70 -58.00
C SER A 42 -48.28 -26.38 -58.43
N LEU A 43 -49.51 -26.11 -57.98
CA LEU A 43 -50.34 -24.98 -58.39
C LEU A 43 -50.41 -23.85 -57.34
N CYS A 44 -50.10 -24.14 -56.07
CA CYS A 44 -50.03 -23.15 -54.99
C CYS A 44 -49.04 -23.60 -53.89
N ASP A 45 -48.83 -22.77 -52.86
CA ASP A 45 -47.84 -23.06 -51.80
C ASP A 45 -48.32 -24.06 -50.73
N ALA A 46 -49.54 -24.60 -50.87
CA ALA A 46 -50.07 -25.54 -49.91
C ALA A 46 -49.23 -26.82 -49.89
N SER A 47 -48.77 -27.19 -48.70
CA SER A 47 -48.04 -28.42 -48.45
C SER A 47 -48.77 -29.25 -47.39
N PHE A 48 -48.65 -30.57 -47.46
CA PHE A 48 -49.35 -31.51 -46.59
C PHE A 48 -48.45 -32.69 -46.23
N SER A 49 -48.69 -33.33 -45.08
CA SER A 49 -47.90 -34.49 -44.64
C SER A 49 -48.32 -35.82 -45.29
N THR A 50 -49.49 -35.90 -45.91
CA THR A 50 -50.01 -37.16 -46.50
C THR A 50 -50.59 -36.95 -47.90
N GLN A 51 -50.53 -37.98 -48.73
CA GLN A 51 -51.01 -37.94 -50.12
C GLN A 51 -52.53 -37.69 -50.21
N GLY A 52 -53.34 -38.32 -49.36
CA GLY A 52 -54.78 -38.09 -49.35
C GLY A 52 -55.18 -36.64 -49.02
N SER A 53 -54.38 -35.93 -48.22
CA SER A 53 -54.64 -34.53 -47.89
C SER A 53 -54.38 -33.58 -49.07
N ILE A 54 -53.33 -33.85 -49.85
CA ILE A 54 -53.02 -33.04 -51.03
C ILE A 54 -53.99 -33.32 -52.18
N GLU A 55 -54.45 -34.56 -52.34
CA GLU A 55 -55.51 -34.93 -53.30
C GLU A 55 -56.83 -34.23 -52.96
N TYR A 56 -57.22 -34.25 -51.67
CA TYR A 56 -58.40 -33.52 -51.19
C TYR A 56 -58.26 -32.01 -51.42
N HIS A 57 -57.10 -31.43 -51.11
CA HIS A 57 -56.82 -30.02 -51.40
C HIS A 57 -56.93 -29.72 -52.91
N HIS A 58 -56.38 -30.57 -53.78
CA HIS A 58 -56.44 -30.36 -55.23
C HIS A 58 -57.88 -30.38 -55.74
N HIS A 59 -58.68 -31.36 -55.32
CA HIS A 59 -60.10 -31.44 -55.70
C HIS A 59 -60.94 -30.26 -55.18
N THR A 60 -60.63 -29.74 -53.99
CA THR A 60 -61.42 -28.68 -53.37
C THR A 60 -61.01 -27.28 -53.79
N LYS A 61 -59.72 -27.02 -54.00
CA LYS A 61 -59.16 -25.68 -54.28
C LYS A 61 -58.74 -25.47 -55.73
N HIS A 62 -58.58 -26.53 -56.54
CA HIS A 62 -58.22 -26.46 -57.95
C HIS A 62 -59.28 -27.14 -58.84
N GLN A 63 -60.55 -26.77 -58.63
CA GLN A 63 -61.68 -27.30 -59.39
C GLN A 63 -61.52 -27.02 -60.90
N GLY A 64 -61.74 -28.03 -61.74
CA GLY A 64 -61.60 -27.93 -63.20
C GLY A 64 -60.22 -28.33 -63.76
N ILE A 65 -59.24 -28.60 -62.90
CA ILE A 65 -57.93 -29.14 -63.30
C ILE A 65 -57.87 -30.63 -62.90
N PRO A 66 -57.55 -31.57 -63.82
CA PRO A 66 -57.41 -32.98 -63.47
C PRO A 66 -56.36 -33.18 -62.37
N CYS A 67 -56.69 -33.96 -61.35
CA CYS A 67 -55.75 -34.26 -60.26
C CYS A 67 -54.53 -35.02 -60.82
N PRO A 68 -53.29 -34.57 -60.53
CA PRO A 68 -52.08 -35.30 -60.92
C PRO A 68 -52.08 -36.72 -60.36
N THR A 69 -51.57 -37.69 -61.14
CA THR A 69 -51.38 -39.08 -60.68
C THR A 69 -50.19 -39.23 -59.73
N HIS A 70 -49.26 -38.27 -59.73
CA HIS A 70 -48.10 -38.24 -58.85
C HIS A 70 -47.86 -36.84 -58.29
N PHE A 71 -47.69 -36.73 -56.97
CA PHE A 71 -47.28 -35.52 -56.27
C PHE A 71 -45.81 -35.61 -55.84
N ALA A 72 -45.07 -34.51 -55.96
CA ALA A 72 -43.65 -34.47 -55.57
C ALA A 72 -43.51 -34.54 -54.04
N GLN A 73 -42.70 -35.50 -53.56
CA GLN A 73 -42.30 -35.56 -52.16
C GLN A 73 -41.28 -34.45 -51.85
N VAL A 74 -41.54 -33.68 -50.80
CA VAL A 74 -40.71 -32.57 -50.36
C VAL A 74 -40.60 -32.56 -48.84
N SER A 75 -39.49 -32.02 -48.33
CA SER A 75 -39.36 -31.76 -46.90
C SER A 75 -40.25 -30.58 -46.49
N VAL A 76 -41.06 -30.79 -45.45
CA VAL A 76 -42.00 -29.80 -44.92
C VAL A 76 -41.81 -29.61 -43.42
N GLN A 77 -42.08 -28.40 -42.93
CA GLN A 77 -42.17 -28.08 -41.51
C GLN A 77 -43.55 -27.51 -41.20
N ARG A 78 -43.91 -27.52 -39.92
CA ARG A 78 -45.13 -26.87 -39.39
C ARG A 78 -44.78 -26.10 -38.13
N LEU A 79 -45.44 -24.97 -37.91
CA LEU A 79 -45.24 -24.16 -36.71
C LEU A 79 -45.98 -24.74 -35.49
N SER A 80 -47.09 -25.47 -35.71
CA SER A 80 -47.88 -26.07 -34.64
C SER A 80 -47.45 -27.51 -34.31
N LYS A 81 -47.41 -27.86 -33.02
CA LYS A 81 -47.07 -29.23 -32.57
C LYS A 81 -48.27 -30.20 -32.63
N ALA A 82 -49.50 -29.70 -32.61
CA ALA A 82 -50.72 -30.51 -32.64
C ALA A 82 -51.26 -30.70 -34.06
N GLY A 83 -51.61 -31.95 -34.43
CA GLY A 83 -52.26 -32.25 -35.71
C GLY A 83 -53.75 -31.88 -35.65
N GLY A 84 -54.16 -30.95 -36.50
CA GLY A 84 -55.55 -30.47 -36.61
C GLY A 84 -55.75 -29.71 -37.92
N SER A 85 -56.98 -29.31 -38.22
CA SER A 85 -57.37 -28.63 -39.46
C SER A 85 -56.67 -27.29 -39.74
N SER A 86 -55.93 -26.76 -38.75
CA SER A 86 -55.09 -25.56 -38.84
C SER A 86 -53.58 -25.85 -38.90
N SER A 87 -53.14 -27.11 -39.04
CA SER A 87 -51.72 -27.43 -39.20
C SER A 87 -51.28 -27.22 -40.66
N SER A 88 -51.00 -25.97 -41.02
CA SER A 88 -50.40 -25.64 -42.31
C SER A 88 -48.95 -26.13 -42.34
N TYR A 89 -48.65 -27.04 -43.26
CA TYR A 89 -47.26 -27.37 -43.58
C TYR A 89 -46.76 -26.39 -44.63
N PHE A 90 -45.48 -26.05 -44.52
CA PHE A 90 -44.77 -25.26 -45.51
C PHE A 90 -43.55 -26.01 -46.00
N LYS A 91 -43.27 -25.90 -47.30
CA LYS A 91 -42.12 -26.53 -47.96
C LYS A 91 -40.81 -25.89 -47.50
N VAL A 92 -39.77 -26.70 -47.32
CA VAL A 92 -38.40 -26.25 -46.96
C VAL A 92 -37.48 -26.30 -48.19
N GLN A 93 -36.59 -25.31 -48.36
CA GLN A 93 -35.71 -25.15 -49.52
C GLN A 93 -34.70 -26.29 -49.65
N GLN A 94 -33.96 -26.60 -48.60
CA GLN A 94 -33.11 -27.79 -48.45
C GLN A 94 -32.91 -28.07 -46.96
N PRO A 95 -32.97 -29.33 -46.47
CA PRO A 95 -32.55 -29.66 -45.11
C PRO A 95 -31.07 -29.31 -44.99
N THR A 96 -30.75 -28.30 -44.17
CA THR A 96 -29.34 -27.96 -43.94
C THR A 96 -28.81 -29.01 -42.96
N PRO A 97 -27.69 -29.71 -43.24
CA PRO A 97 -27.03 -30.51 -42.20
C PRO A 97 -26.77 -29.59 -40.99
N PRO A 98 -26.79 -30.07 -39.74
CA PRO A 98 -26.71 -29.21 -38.57
C PRO A 98 -25.38 -28.44 -38.59
N SER A 99 -25.42 -27.23 -39.17
CA SER A 99 -24.35 -26.27 -39.09
C SER A 99 -24.27 -25.90 -37.63
N GLN A 100 -23.15 -26.26 -36.99
CA GLN A 100 -22.85 -25.87 -35.62
C GLN A 100 -23.16 -24.39 -35.50
N LEU A 101 -24.13 -24.04 -34.64
CA LEU A 101 -24.34 -22.67 -34.19
C LEU A 101 -22.96 -22.06 -33.94
N HIS A 102 -22.71 -20.86 -34.47
CA HIS A 102 -21.48 -20.12 -34.18
C HIS A 102 -21.50 -19.65 -32.72
N ALA A 103 -21.45 -20.60 -31.78
CA ALA A 103 -21.61 -20.39 -30.34
C ALA A 103 -20.66 -19.31 -29.85
N GLN A 104 -19.44 -19.26 -30.41
CA GLN A 104 -18.46 -18.23 -30.09
C GLN A 104 -18.93 -16.82 -30.48
N LYS A 105 -19.56 -16.63 -31.66
CA LYS A 105 -20.13 -15.32 -32.06
C LYS A 105 -21.33 -14.95 -31.20
N VAL A 106 -22.22 -15.91 -30.89
CA VAL A 106 -23.38 -15.66 -30.03
C VAL A 106 -22.94 -15.26 -28.63
N ILE A 107 -21.99 -16.00 -28.04
CA ILE A 107 -21.40 -15.66 -26.73
C ILE A 107 -20.74 -14.29 -26.79
N GLN A 108 -19.99 -13.97 -27.85
CA GLN A 108 -19.35 -12.66 -28.01
C GLN A 108 -20.37 -11.52 -28.09
N THR A 109 -21.45 -11.67 -28.86
CA THR A 109 -22.53 -10.67 -28.94
C THR A 109 -23.23 -10.49 -27.60
N LEU A 110 -23.55 -11.59 -26.90
CA LEU A 110 -24.18 -11.51 -25.57
C LEU A 110 -23.24 -10.84 -24.55
N ARG A 111 -21.94 -11.15 -24.59
CA ARG A 111 -20.93 -10.50 -23.74
C ARG A 111 -20.81 -9.01 -24.03
N GLN A 112 -20.88 -8.63 -25.31
CA GLN A 112 -20.87 -7.22 -25.72
C GLN A 112 -22.12 -6.48 -25.23
N GLN A 113 -23.31 -7.08 -25.38
CA GLN A 113 -24.56 -6.50 -24.87
C GLN A 113 -24.57 -6.36 -23.34
N ILE A 114 -24.01 -7.33 -22.62
CA ILE A 114 -23.83 -7.25 -21.16
C ILE A 114 -22.90 -6.08 -20.81
N ALA A 115 -21.75 -5.96 -21.48
CA ALA A 115 -20.79 -4.89 -21.23
C ALA A 115 -21.36 -3.49 -21.55
N GLU A 116 -22.12 -3.35 -22.65
CA GLU A 116 -22.81 -2.10 -23.02
C GLU A 116 -23.91 -1.75 -22.00
N SER A 117 -24.63 -2.74 -21.47
CA SER A 117 -25.62 -2.54 -20.40
C SER A 117 -24.99 -2.19 -19.06
N GLU A 118 -23.89 -2.83 -18.66
CA GLU A 118 -23.15 -2.54 -17.42
C GLU A 118 -22.57 -1.12 -17.42
N ALA A 119 -22.08 -0.65 -18.57
CA ALA A 119 -21.63 0.73 -18.77
C ALA A 119 -22.77 1.76 -18.68
N ALA A 120 -24.01 1.36 -18.97
CA ALA A 120 -25.20 2.22 -18.84
C ALA A 120 -25.87 2.16 -17.45
N THR A 121 -25.61 1.10 -16.66
CA THR A 121 -26.34 0.81 -15.39
C THR A 121 -25.48 1.07 -14.14
N THR A 122 -24.27 1.60 -14.30
CA THR A 122 -23.22 1.58 -13.26
C THR A 122 -23.57 2.33 -11.98
N ASN A 123 -24.60 3.20 -11.98
CA ASN A 123 -24.97 4.03 -10.82
C ASN A 123 -26.37 3.79 -10.23
N SER A 124 -27.20 2.91 -10.80
CA SER A 124 -28.65 2.86 -10.46
C SER A 124 -29.09 1.68 -9.60
N ALA A 125 -28.22 0.73 -9.29
CA ALA A 125 -28.58 -0.45 -8.50
C ALA A 125 -27.47 -0.85 -7.52
N VAL A 126 -27.18 0.01 -6.54
CA VAL A 126 -26.51 -0.46 -5.32
C VAL A 126 -27.47 -1.48 -4.69
N ILE A 127 -27.08 -2.75 -4.68
CA ILE A 127 -27.88 -3.80 -4.06
C ILE A 127 -27.87 -3.54 -2.55
N ASN A 128 -28.90 -2.87 -2.04
CA ASN A 128 -29.08 -2.51 -0.63
C ASN A 128 -29.42 -3.71 0.28
N ASP A 129 -29.08 -4.94 -0.13
CA ASP A 129 -29.17 -6.09 0.77
C ASP A 129 -28.03 -5.98 1.80
N GLU A 130 -28.40 -5.77 3.07
CA GLU A 130 -27.43 -5.60 4.17
C GLU A 130 -26.41 -6.74 4.26
N ARG A 131 -26.75 -7.95 3.76
CA ARG A 131 -25.85 -9.11 3.74
C ARG A 131 -24.70 -8.95 2.74
N LEU A 132 -24.90 -8.15 1.70
CA LEU A 132 -23.91 -7.88 0.64
C LEU A 132 -23.05 -6.65 0.95
N LEU A 133 -23.39 -5.88 1.99
CA LEU A 133 -22.60 -4.74 2.47
C LEU A 133 -21.50 -5.19 3.42
N SER A 134 -20.31 -4.59 3.25
CA SER A 134 -19.22 -4.75 4.22
C SER A 134 -19.62 -4.17 5.59
N PRO A 135 -19.08 -4.70 6.71
CA PRO A 135 -19.35 -4.13 8.04
C PRO A 135 -19.05 -2.63 8.13
N TRP A 136 -18.03 -2.16 7.40
CA TRP A 136 -17.70 -0.74 7.29
C TRP A 136 -18.86 0.05 6.70
N LEU A 137 -19.32 -0.33 5.50
CA LEU A 137 -20.40 0.36 4.80
C LEU A 137 -21.73 0.31 5.54
N ARG A 138 -22.00 -0.75 6.31
CA ARG A 138 -23.19 -0.81 7.20
C ARG A 138 -23.14 0.26 8.29
N THR A 139 -21.96 0.49 8.88
CA THR A 139 -21.81 1.46 9.98
C THR A 139 -21.69 2.89 9.51
N THR A 140 -21.12 3.12 8.33
CA THR A 140 -20.85 4.47 7.81
C THR A 140 -21.91 4.96 6.84
N ARG A 141 -22.64 4.03 6.19
CA ARG A 141 -23.65 4.32 5.18
C ARG A 141 -23.16 5.17 4.00
N TRP A 142 -21.86 5.19 3.76
CA TRP A 142 -21.27 5.96 2.65
C TRP A 142 -21.81 5.55 1.26
N HIS A 143 -22.22 4.30 1.10
CA HIS A 143 -22.85 3.80 -0.11
C HIS A 143 -24.23 4.44 -0.39
N GLU A 144 -24.94 4.90 0.65
CA GLU A 144 -26.20 5.64 0.50
C GLU A 144 -25.93 7.06 -0.01
N TYR A 145 -24.83 7.69 0.42
CA TYR A 145 -24.47 9.05 0.01
C TYR A 145 -24.19 9.19 -1.49
N ILE A 146 -23.65 8.14 -2.12
CA ILE A 146 -23.29 8.13 -3.55
C ILE A 146 -24.38 7.51 -4.44
N LEU A 147 -25.53 7.12 -3.86
CA LEU A 147 -26.59 6.45 -4.60
C LEU A 147 -27.18 7.38 -5.66
N ASN A 148 -27.26 6.92 -6.91
CA ASN A 148 -27.69 7.70 -8.08
C ASN A 148 -26.80 8.91 -8.42
N GLU A 149 -25.59 8.98 -7.87
CA GLU A 149 -24.62 10.02 -8.21
C GLU A 149 -23.65 9.57 -9.30
N ASP A 150 -23.09 10.52 -10.02
CA ASP A 150 -21.98 10.27 -10.95
C ASP A 150 -20.67 10.10 -10.18
N VAL A 151 -20.18 8.86 -10.11
CA VAL A 151 -18.94 8.49 -9.42
C VAL A 151 -17.74 9.29 -9.91
N ASP A 152 -17.62 9.54 -11.22
CA ASP A 152 -16.46 10.26 -11.75
C ASP A 152 -16.53 11.75 -11.41
N MET A 153 -17.73 12.33 -11.43
CA MET A 153 -17.96 13.69 -10.93
C MET A 153 -17.58 13.81 -9.45
N LEU A 154 -18.07 12.90 -8.59
CA LEU A 154 -17.78 12.91 -7.15
C LEU A 154 -16.27 12.77 -6.87
N ARG A 155 -15.59 11.88 -7.59
CA ARG A 155 -14.14 11.71 -7.46
C ARG A 155 -13.39 12.96 -7.93
N SER A 156 -13.93 13.67 -8.93
CA SER A 156 -13.34 14.92 -9.41
C SER A 156 -13.42 16.05 -8.37
N LEU A 157 -14.40 16.03 -7.45
CA LEU A 157 -14.49 17.03 -6.38
C LEU A 157 -13.26 17.01 -5.47
N VAL A 158 -12.80 15.80 -5.13
CA VAL A 158 -11.70 15.61 -4.19
C VAL A 158 -10.34 15.57 -4.90
N LYS A 159 -10.30 15.07 -6.13
CA LYS A 159 -9.06 14.97 -6.90
C LYS A 159 -8.75 16.28 -7.62
N ALA A 160 -7.82 17.05 -7.06
CA ALA A 160 -7.39 18.30 -7.65
C ALA A 160 -6.56 18.10 -8.93
N VAL A 161 -6.81 18.95 -9.94
CA VAL A 161 -6.03 19.03 -11.17
C VAL A 161 -4.87 20.01 -10.94
N LYS A 162 -3.72 19.78 -11.59
CA LYS A 162 -2.59 20.72 -11.52
C LYS A 162 -2.93 22.02 -12.27
N THR A 163 -3.39 23.03 -11.54
CA THR A 163 -3.59 24.41 -12.02
C THR A 163 -2.73 25.36 -11.17
N PRO A 164 -2.39 26.56 -11.68
CA PRO A 164 -1.64 27.55 -10.89
C PRO A 164 -2.35 27.92 -9.58
N GLU A 165 -3.66 28.11 -9.60
CA GLU A 165 -4.48 28.39 -8.42
C GLU A 165 -4.41 27.26 -7.39
N ASN A 166 -4.49 26.00 -7.85
CA ASN A 166 -4.36 24.84 -6.98
C ASN A 166 -2.96 24.70 -6.38
N GLN A 167 -1.90 25.12 -7.09
CA GLN A 167 -0.54 25.16 -6.55
C GLN A 167 -0.40 26.23 -5.46
N VAL A 168 -1.01 27.41 -5.66
CA VAL A 168 -1.04 28.47 -4.65
C VAL A 168 -1.81 28.00 -3.41
N LEU A 169 -2.99 27.40 -3.59
CA LEU A 169 -3.77 26.83 -2.50
C LEU A 169 -2.98 25.76 -1.73
N GLN A 170 -2.33 24.83 -2.43
CA GLN A 170 -1.50 23.80 -1.82
C GLN A 170 -0.34 24.40 -1.01
N THR A 171 0.30 25.44 -1.55
CA THR A 171 1.41 26.14 -0.89
C THR A 171 0.94 26.88 0.37
N ALA A 172 -0.24 27.51 0.33
CA ALA A 172 -0.83 28.18 1.48
C ALA A 172 -1.24 27.18 2.59
N VAL A 173 -1.84 26.04 2.24
CA VAL A 173 -2.12 24.97 3.21
C VAL A 173 -0.82 24.49 3.87
N MET A 174 0.24 24.28 3.10
CA MET A 174 1.54 23.91 3.65
C MET A 174 2.10 24.99 4.58
N SER A 175 2.03 26.26 4.17
CA SER A 175 2.50 27.40 4.98
C SER A 175 1.76 27.49 6.33
N LEU A 176 0.43 27.30 6.33
CA LEU A 176 -0.38 27.25 7.55
C LEU A 176 0.08 26.13 8.50
N LEU A 177 0.21 24.90 7.99
CA LEU A 177 0.59 23.75 8.81
C LEU A 177 2.04 23.84 9.30
N GLN A 178 2.95 24.36 8.48
CA GLN A 178 4.34 24.61 8.87
C GLN A 178 4.41 25.68 9.97
N THR A 179 3.56 26.70 9.92
CA THR A 179 3.42 27.68 11.00
C THR A 179 3.04 26.98 12.31
N GLY A 180 2.05 26.08 12.28
CA GLY A 180 1.70 25.25 13.44
C GLY A 180 2.87 24.42 13.98
N VAL A 181 3.66 23.80 13.10
CA VAL A 181 4.85 23.02 13.51
C VAL A 181 5.90 23.91 14.19
N ASN A 182 6.12 25.11 13.66
CA ASN A 182 7.06 26.08 14.20
C ASN A 182 6.63 26.65 15.56
N LEU A 183 5.32 26.59 15.88
CA LEU A 183 4.78 26.99 17.18
C LEU A 183 4.94 25.92 18.27
N ILE A 184 5.20 24.65 17.91
CA ILE A 184 5.36 23.57 18.90
C ILE A 184 6.48 23.89 19.90
N PRO A 185 7.73 24.22 19.50
CA PRO A 185 8.80 24.51 20.47
C PRO A 185 8.57 25.80 21.28
N ARG A 186 7.66 26.67 20.82
CA ARG A 186 7.31 27.94 21.49
C ARG A 186 6.14 27.79 22.46
N SER A 187 5.48 26.64 22.46
CA SER A 187 4.30 26.37 23.28
C SER A 187 4.67 25.66 24.57
N ARG A 188 3.90 25.91 25.65
CA ARG A 188 4.11 25.24 26.93
C ARG A 188 3.73 23.77 26.83
N ASP A 189 4.49 22.89 27.49
CA ASP A 189 4.27 21.44 27.50
C ASP A 189 2.82 21.06 27.86
N LEU A 190 2.21 21.72 28.85
CA LEU A 190 0.84 21.41 29.27
C LEU A 190 -0.18 21.64 28.15
N VAL A 191 -0.05 22.72 27.36
CA VAL A 191 -0.93 22.98 26.20
C VAL A 191 -0.77 21.86 25.16
N LEU A 192 0.47 21.47 24.89
CA LEU A 192 0.78 20.38 23.96
C LEU A 192 0.27 19.03 24.47
N GLN A 193 0.29 18.80 25.78
CA GLN A 193 -0.28 17.61 26.41
C GLN A 193 -1.81 17.57 26.27
N TYR A 194 -2.50 18.70 26.48
CA TYR A 194 -3.95 18.81 26.22
C TYR A 194 -4.29 18.53 24.75
N LEU A 195 -3.56 19.13 23.80
CA LEU A 195 -3.73 18.85 22.37
C LEU A 195 -3.52 17.38 22.02
N ASN A 196 -2.60 16.69 22.74
CA ASN A 196 -2.33 15.27 22.54
C ASN A 196 -3.28 14.34 23.33
N SER A 197 -4.24 14.88 24.07
CA SER A 197 -5.15 14.12 24.95
C SER A 197 -6.57 14.09 24.38
N PRO A 198 -6.93 13.07 23.56
CA PRO A 198 -8.24 13.03 22.93
C PRO A 198 -9.38 12.72 23.90
N ASP A 199 -9.15 12.02 25.03
CA ASP A 199 -10.19 11.71 26.02
C ASP A 199 -9.66 11.95 27.45
N PRO A 200 -9.48 13.23 27.86
CA PRO A 200 -8.88 13.56 29.15
C PRO A 200 -9.74 13.11 30.34
N VAL A 201 -11.06 12.93 30.14
CA VAL A 201 -11.98 12.46 31.19
C VAL A 201 -11.72 11.00 31.54
N LYS A 202 -11.43 10.16 30.53
CA LYS A 202 -11.19 8.73 30.73
C LYS A 202 -9.75 8.42 31.14
N SER A 203 -8.76 9.00 30.46
CA SER A 203 -7.34 8.63 30.61
C SER A 203 -6.50 9.65 31.36
N GLY A 204 -7.08 10.78 31.77
CA GLY A 204 -6.31 11.94 32.20
C GLY A 204 -5.58 12.60 31.03
N ILE A 205 -4.82 13.65 31.37
CA ILE A 205 -3.97 14.35 30.41
C ILE A 205 -2.73 13.47 30.14
N ASN A 206 -2.45 13.22 28.87
CA ASN A 206 -1.29 12.48 28.42
C ASN A 206 0.00 13.21 28.82
N ASN A 207 0.95 12.50 29.45
CA ASN A 207 2.24 13.07 29.83
C ASN A 207 3.12 13.40 28.62
N THR A 208 2.88 12.77 27.47
CA THR A 208 3.62 13.04 26.23
C THR A 208 3.03 14.27 25.52
N PRO A 209 3.79 15.37 25.37
CA PRO A 209 3.32 16.55 24.64
C PRO A 209 3.16 16.26 23.15
N PHE A 210 2.23 16.96 22.50
CA PHE A 210 2.12 17.00 21.05
C PHE A 210 3.45 17.48 20.43
N HIS A 211 3.97 16.73 19.46
CA HIS A 211 5.30 16.95 18.90
C HIS A 211 5.30 16.83 17.38
N ARG A 212 6.32 17.40 16.74
CA ARG A 212 6.55 17.26 15.29
C ARG A 212 6.84 15.80 14.91
N HIS A 213 6.51 15.41 13.69
CA HIS A 213 7.00 14.15 13.12
C HIS A 213 8.52 14.20 12.91
N GLN A 214 9.18 13.04 12.95
CA GLN A 214 10.64 12.95 12.82
C GLN A 214 11.14 13.03 11.37
N ASN A 215 10.32 12.60 10.41
CA ASN A 215 10.64 12.75 8.99
C ASN A 215 9.93 14.00 8.48
N ASP A 216 10.71 14.95 7.97
CA ASP A 216 10.22 16.25 7.49
C ASP A 216 9.22 16.10 6.31
N GLU A 217 9.37 15.07 5.47
CA GLU A 217 8.44 14.76 4.35
C GLU A 217 7.05 14.29 4.84
N THR A 218 6.91 13.96 6.13
CA THR A 218 5.64 13.51 6.68
C THR A 218 4.59 14.61 6.58
N LEU A 219 4.99 15.87 6.80
CA LEU A 219 4.06 16.99 6.75
C LEU A 219 3.49 17.19 5.34
N ASP A 220 4.30 16.99 4.29
CA ASP A 220 3.88 17.02 2.88
C ASP A 220 2.71 16.06 2.64
N THR A 221 2.84 14.84 3.16
CA THR A 221 1.82 13.80 2.99
C THR A 221 0.54 14.08 3.78
N TYR A 222 0.63 14.84 4.86
CA TYR A 222 -0.49 15.18 5.74
C TYR A 222 -1.24 16.43 5.24
N ALA A 223 -0.51 17.42 4.74
CA ALA A 223 -1.05 18.65 4.17
C ALA A 223 -1.96 18.40 2.97
N ILE A 224 -1.66 17.35 2.18
CA ILE A 224 -2.50 16.92 1.05
C ILE A 224 -3.97 16.70 1.47
N GLU A 225 -4.22 16.18 2.67
CA GLU A 225 -5.60 15.89 3.11
C GLU A 225 -6.39 17.18 3.38
N VAL A 226 -5.75 18.17 4.01
CA VAL A 226 -6.36 19.49 4.24
C VAL A 226 -6.55 20.23 2.93
N TYR A 227 -5.55 20.15 2.03
CA TYR A 227 -5.63 20.73 0.70
C TYR A 227 -6.81 20.16 -0.10
N HIS A 228 -6.97 18.85 -0.17
CA HIS A 228 -8.09 18.26 -0.90
C HIS A 228 -9.44 18.54 -0.23
N LEU A 229 -9.50 18.65 1.09
CA LEU A 229 -10.71 19.07 1.81
C LEU A 229 -11.14 20.49 1.39
N VAL A 230 -10.22 21.46 1.46
CA VAL A 230 -10.51 22.85 1.08
C VAL A 230 -10.81 22.96 -0.42
N HIS A 231 -10.07 22.25 -1.27
CA HIS A 231 -10.35 22.17 -2.71
C HIS A 231 -11.75 21.61 -3.00
N MET A 232 -12.17 20.56 -2.28
CA MET A 232 -13.52 19.99 -2.44
C MET A 232 -14.61 21.01 -2.14
N LEU A 233 -14.45 21.81 -1.08
CA LEU A 233 -15.40 22.87 -0.71
C LEU A 233 -15.51 23.94 -1.81
N LEU A 234 -14.37 24.43 -2.30
CA LEU A 234 -14.32 25.43 -3.38
C LEU A 234 -14.95 24.91 -4.68
N LYS A 235 -14.55 23.69 -5.09
CA LYS A 235 -15.01 23.09 -6.34
C LYS A 235 -16.49 22.71 -6.31
N ALA A 236 -16.99 22.25 -5.17
CA ALA A 236 -18.42 21.96 -5.03
C ALA A 236 -19.26 23.22 -5.27
N LYS A 237 -18.84 24.37 -4.74
CA LYS A 237 -19.49 25.66 -4.99
C LYS A 237 -19.42 26.07 -6.47
N GLU A 238 -18.26 25.89 -7.11
CA GLU A 238 -18.06 26.19 -8.54
C GLU A 238 -19.01 25.41 -9.45
N ILE A 239 -19.18 24.10 -9.21
CA ILE A 239 -20.03 23.24 -10.06
C ILE A 239 -21.49 23.14 -9.58
N GLY A 240 -21.84 23.83 -8.49
CA GLY A 240 -23.19 23.79 -7.90
C GLY A 240 -23.55 22.45 -7.24
N TYR A 241 -22.56 21.70 -6.74
CA TYR A 241 -22.79 20.46 -6.01
C TYR A 241 -23.17 20.77 -4.55
N SER A 242 -24.30 20.21 -4.10
CA SER A 242 -24.82 20.43 -2.74
C SER A 242 -24.06 19.59 -1.71
N LEU A 243 -23.10 20.22 -1.02
CA LEU A 243 -22.50 19.70 0.21
C LEU A 243 -23.30 20.20 1.43
N PRO A 244 -23.20 19.52 2.59
CA PRO A 244 -23.63 20.12 3.84
C PRO A 244 -22.90 21.46 4.04
N THR A 245 -23.61 22.49 4.49
CA THR A 245 -23.04 23.82 4.73
C THR A 245 -23.90 24.61 5.72
N ASN A 246 -23.39 25.75 6.17
CA ASN A 246 -24.12 26.77 6.93
C ASN A 246 -23.70 28.16 6.41
N GLU A 247 -24.40 29.22 6.84
CA GLU A 247 -24.15 30.59 6.36
C GLU A 247 -22.72 31.06 6.64
N ASP A 248 -22.16 30.69 7.80
CA ASP A 248 -20.80 31.05 8.19
C ASP A 248 -19.75 30.37 7.30
N LEU A 249 -19.96 29.09 6.95
CA LEU A 249 -19.05 28.33 6.09
C LEU A 249 -19.10 28.86 4.65
N ASP A 250 -20.30 29.15 4.14
CA ASP A 250 -20.48 29.73 2.81
C ASP A 250 -19.77 31.09 2.72
N GLY A 251 -19.88 31.94 3.74
CA GLY A 251 -19.19 33.23 3.83
C GLY A 251 -17.67 33.09 3.93
N ALA A 252 -17.17 32.14 4.72
CA ALA A 252 -15.73 31.88 4.81
C ALA A 252 -15.15 31.36 3.49
N ILE A 253 -15.89 30.52 2.76
CA ILE A 253 -15.50 30.02 1.43
C ILE A 253 -15.48 31.15 0.40
N GLU A 254 -16.44 32.08 0.44
CA GLU A 254 -16.46 33.27 -0.45
C GLU A 254 -15.23 34.15 -0.21
N ASN A 255 -14.93 34.46 1.05
CA ASN A 255 -13.75 35.22 1.39
C ASN A 255 -12.45 34.52 0.92
N LEU A 256 -12.37 33.19 1.05
CA LEU A 256 -11.23 32.44 0.53
C LEU A 256 -11.15 32.53 -1.01
N GLN A 257 -12.27 32.45 -1.73
CA GLN A 257 -12.31 32.61 -3.19
C GLN A 257 -11.81 33.99 -3.62
N ASP A 258 -12.21 35.04 -2.91
CA ASP A 258 -11.78 36.41 -3.20
C ASP A 258 -10.27 36.59 -2.98
N VAL A 259 -9.75 36.10 -1.84
CA VAL A 259 -8.33 36.24 -1.46
C VAL A 259 -7.42 35.37 -2.33
N LEU A 260 -7.90 34.25 -2.86
CA LEU A 260 -7.14 33.42 -3.81
C LEU A 260 -6.71 34.20 -5.07
N GLY A 261 -7.49 35.19 -5.49
CA GLY A 261 -7.17 36.09 -6.60
C GLY A 261 -5.96 37.00 -6.34
N GLU A 262 -5.64 37.29 -5.08
CA GLU A 262 -4.53 38.17 -4.70
C GLU A 262 -3.15 37.48 -4.75
N GLN A 263 -3.11 36.14 -4.78
CA GLN A 263 -1.89 35.31 -4.75
C GLN A 263 -0.95 35.56 -3.55
N ASP A 264 -1.43 36.18 -2.47
CA ASP A 264 -0.69 36.36 -1.21
C ASP A 264 -0.85 35.13 -0.31
N ILE A 265 0.20 34.30 -0.23
CA ILE A 265 0.22 33.07 0.55
C ILE A 265 -0.17 33.29 2.01
N THR A 266 0.22 34.42 2.62
CA THR A 266 -0.04 34.67 4.05
C THR A 266 -1.52 34.93 4.29
N LYS A 267 -2.13 35.78 3.46
CA LYS A 267 -3.58 36.06 3.54
C LYS A 267 -4.41 34.83 3.21
N ILE A 268 -4.02 34.08 2.18
CA ILE A 268 -4.69 32.83 1.81
C ILE A 268 -4.59 31.82 2.95
N SER A 269 -3.44 31.70 3.61
CA SER A 269 -3.27 30.83 4.79
C SER A 269 -4.18 31.21 5.94
N SER A 270 -4.37 32.52 6.19
CA SER A 270 -5.32 33.02 7.19
C SER A 270 -6.77 32.70 6.82
N ALA A 271 -7.17 32.96 5.57
CA ALA A 271 -8.52 32.64 5.10
C ALA A 271 -8.81 31.13 5.14
N ILE A 272 -7.80 30.28 4.85
CA ILE A 272 -7.91 28.83 5.04
C ILE A 272 -8.12 28.49 6.52
N LEU A 273 -7.38 29.10 7.44
CA LEU A 273 -7.57 28.88 8.87
C LEU A 273 -9.00 29.22 9.30
N ASP A 274 -9.56 30.33 8.81
CA ASP A 274 -10.94 30.73 9.10
C ASP A 274 -11.95 29.69 8.59
N VAL A 275 -11.81 29.22 7.35
CA VAL A 275 -12.63 28.12 6.80
C VAL A 275 -12.53 26.87 7.67
N LEU A 276 -11.33 26.45 8.08
CA LEU A 276 -11.13 25.28 8.93
C LEU A 276 -11.72 25.46 10.33
N MET A 277 -11.64 26.66 10.90
CA MET A 277 -12.22 26.95 12.21
C MET A 277 -13.75 26.93 12.17
N VAL A 278 -14.38 27.53 11.15
CA VAL A 278 -15.84 27.42 10.97
C VAL A 278 -16.24 25.95 10.77
N LEU A 279 -15.49 25.21 9.96
CA LEU A 279 -15.79 23.81 9.67
C LEU A 279 -15.67 22.91 10.91
N TRP A 280 -14.64 23.10 11.74
CA TRP A 280 -14.31 22.21 12.86
C TRP A 280 -14.84 22.67 14.23
N GLN A 281 -15.26 23.93 14.35
CA GLN A 281 -15.94 24.47 15.53
C GLN A 281 -17.47 24.51 15.36
N GLU A 282 -18.01 23.75 14.41
CA GLU A 282 -19.45 23.61 14.20
C GLU A 282 -19.97 22.26 14.68
N SER A 283 -21.17 22.28 15.28
CA SER A 283 -21.91 21.08 15.64
C SER A 283 -22.87 20.71 14.50
N TRP A 284 -22.43 19.85 13.58
CA TRP A 284 -23.15 19.44 12.37
C TRP A 284 -24.38 18.54 12.66
N VAL A 285 -25.35 19.05 13.42
CA VAL A 285 -26.52 18.30 13.94
C VAL A 285 -27.65 18.20 12.90
N LYS A 286 -27.77 19.17 11.98
CA LYS A 286 -28.82 19.15 10.94
C LYS A 286 -28.56 18.01 9.96
N THR A 287 -29.50 17.09 9.83
CA THR A 287 -29.40 15.98 8.87
C THR A 287 -29.46 16.53 7.44
N HIS A 288 -28.39 16.34 6.69
CA HIS A 288 -28.37 16.55 5.24
C HIS A 288 -29.15 15.43 4.54
N ASP A 289 -29.74 15.74 3.38
CA ASP A 289 -30.60 14.81 2.61
C ASP A 289 -29.93 13.48 2.26
N LYS A 290 -28.59 13.44 2.27
CA LYS A 290 -27.75 12.27 1.95
C LYS A 290 -27.15 11.56 3.18
N ASN A 291 -27.73 11.74 4.37
CA ASN A 291 -27.33 11.08 5.64
C ASN A 291 -25.92 11.39 6.20
N ILE A 292 -25.10 12.19 5.51
CA ILE A 292 -23.83 12.72 6.04
C ILE A 292 -23.95 14.23 6.20
N SER A 293 -23.91 14.71 7.44
CA SER A 293 -24.15 16.12 7.80
C SER A 293 -22.88 16.98 7.89
N ASP A 294 -21.71 16.35 8.08
CA ASP A 294 -20.44 17.03 8.30
C ASP A 294 -19.62 17.04 6.99
N PRO A 295 -19.25 18.21 6.45
CA PRO A 295 -18.51 18.31 5.18
C PRO A 295 -17.13 17.63 5.24
N THR A 296 -16.48 17.61 6.40
CA THR A 296 -15.21 16.89 6.60
C THR A 296 -15.44 15.38 6.49
N ILE A 297 -16.56 14.87 6.98
CA ILE A 297 -16.92 13.44 6.84
C ILE A 297 -17.31 13.12 5.39
N CYS A 298 -17.96 14.04 4.67
CA CYS A 298 -18.20 13.91 3.22
C CYS A 298 -16.87 13.80 2.46
N TYR A 299 -15.91 14.68 2.75
CA TYR A 299 -14.56 14.60 2.19
C TYR A 299 -13.91 13.24 2.46
N ILE A 300 -13.95 12.77 3.71
CA ILE A 300 -13.38 11.47 4.07
C ILE A 300 -14.04 10.37 3.25
N ALA A 301 -15.38 10.34 3.12
CA ALA A 301 -16.06 9.33 2.32
C ALA A 301 -15.63 9.38 0.84
N LEU A 302 -15.70 10.56 0.21
CA LEU A 302 -15.41 10.74 -1.22
C LEU A 302 -13.94 10.51 -1.56
N SER A 303 -13.01 10.84 -0.67
CA SER A 303 -11.57 10.57 -0.84
C SER A 303 -11.25 9.08 -0.96
N GLN A 304 -12.13 8.21 -0.46
CA GLN A 304 -11.98 6.75 -0.48
C GLN A 304 -12.73 6.09 -1.65
N LEU A 305 -13.36 6.86 -2.53
CA LEU A 305 -14.15 6.35 -3.65
C LEU A 305 -13.26 5.94 -4.83
N LEU A 306 -13.36 4.67 -5.22
CA LEU A 306 -12.62 4.06 -6.31
C LEU A 306 -13.32 4.29 -7.66
N PRO A 307 -12.60 4.21 -8.80
CA PRO A 307 -13.23 4.33 -10.14
C PRO A 307 -14.40 3.38 -10.38
N SER A 308 -14.43 2.24 -9.70
CA SER A 308 -15.49 1.24 -9.82
C SER A 308 -16.76 1.58 -9.02
N GLY A 309 -16.81 2.72 -8.31
CA GLY A 309 -17.87 3.05 -7.36
C GLY A 309 -17.77 2.33 -6.01
N ALA A 310 -16.76 1.46 -5.84
CA ALA A 310 -16.46 0.82 -4.55
C ALA A 310 -15.67 1.76 -3.63
N PHE A 311 -15.69 1.49 -2.32
CA PHE A 311 -14.86 2.20 -1.35
C PHE A 311 -13.58 1.42 -1.03
N ALA A 312 -12.51 2.16 -0.70
CA ALA A 312 -11.24 1.61 -0.26
C ALA A 312 -11.35 0.71 0.99
N ASP A 313 -10.38 -0.19 1.17
CA ASP A 313 -10.28 -1.05 2.37
C ASP A 313 -10.15 -0.19 3.64
N VAL A 314 -10.81 -0.61 4.71
CA VAL A 314 -10.85 0.10 6.01
C VAL A 314 -9.45 0.48 6.51
N ARG A 315 -8.43 -0.32 6.21
CA ARG A 315 -7.03 -0.03 6.58
C ARG A 315 -6.51 1.25 5.94
N GLN A 316 -6.92 1.58 4.71
CA GLN A 316 -6.51 2.81 4.04
C GLN A 316 -7.18 4.05 4.66
N VAL A 317 -8.42 3.90 5.14
CA VAL A 317 -9.17 4.97 5.79
C VAL A 317 -8.51 5.42 7.10
N THR A 318 -7.95 4.50 7.89
CA THR A 318 -7.29 4.83 9.16
C THR A 318 -6.12 5.80 8.99
N GLY A 319 -5.44 5.78 7.84
CA GLY A 319 -4.36 6.70 7.52
C GLY A 319 -4.86 8.13 7.34
N VAL A 320 -5.91 8.32 6.53
CA VAL A 320 -6.52 9.64 6.26
C VAL A 320 -7.05 10.27 7.55
N LEU A 321 -7.73 9.48 8.38
CA LEU A 321 -8.27 9.93 9.67
C LEU A 321 -7.17 10.39 10.63
N ALA A 322 -6.04 9.67 10.70
CA ALA A 322 -4.91 10.05 11.54
C ALA A 322 -4.21 11.33 11.06
N LYS A 323 -4.06 11.48 9.73
CA LYS A 323 -3.51 12.69 9.12
C LYS A 323 -4.35 13.93 9.44
N LEU A 324 -5.67 13.83 9.23
CA LEU A 324 -6.60 14.91 9.54
C LEU A 324 -6.56 15.28 11.02
N GLN A 325 -6.54 14.30 11.95
CA GLN A 325 -6.41 14.59 13.39
C GLN A 325 -5.15 15.39 13.72
N TYR A 326 -4.01 15.04 13.13
CA TYR A 326 -2.76 15.77 13.34
C TYR A 326 -2.85 17.19 12.78
N CYS A 327 -3.37 17.35 11.56
CA CYS A 327 -3.58 18.67 10.96
C CYS A 327 -4.58 19.55 11.74
N MET A 328 -5.65 18.96 12.28
CA MET A 328 -6.60 19.66 13.16
C MET A 328 -5.89 20.20 14.40
N ARG A 329 -5.05 19.38 15.05
CA ARG A 329 -4.27 19.82 16.22
C ARG A 329 -3.31 20.97 15.89
N LEU A 330 -2.66 20.92 14.73
CA LEU A 330 -1.82 22.03 14.25
C LEU A 330 -2.64 23.30 14.01
N ALA A 331 -3.78 23.21 13.34
CA ALA A 331 -4.63 24.37 13.07
C ALA A 331 -5.20 24.98 14.36
N PHE A 332 -5.63 24.15 15.32
CA PHE A 332 -6.05 24.64 16.63
C PHE A 332 -4.89 25.30 17.38
N LEU A 333 -3.66 24.77 17.28
CA LEU A 333 -2.50 25.42 17.88
C LEU A 333 -2.22 26.79 17.23
N VAL A 334 -2.30 26.89 15.89
CA VAL A 334 -2.19 28.18 15.19
C VAL A 334 -3.28 29.14 15.69
N LYS A 335 -4.54 28.67 15.80
CA LYS A 335 -5.65 29.50 16.27
C LYS A 335 -5.46 29.97 17.72
N MET A 336 -4.93 29.12 18.59
CA MET A 336 -4.64 29.50 19.98
C MET A 336 -3.64 30.66 20.05
N HIS A 337 -2.58 30.63 19.24
CA HIS A 337 -1.60 31.72 19.18
C HIS A 337 -2.17 32.96 18.49
N ASP A 338 -2.94 32.80 17.41
CA ASP A 338 -3.66 33.91 16.75
C ASP A 338 -4.61 34.65 17.72
N MET A 339 -5.30 33.92 18.61
CA MET A 339 -6.14 34.55 19.65
C MET A 339 -5.32 35.39 20.64
N VAL A 340 -4.10 34.95 20.98
CA VAL A 340 -3.19 35.69 21.88
C VAL A 340 -2.60 36.91 21.17
N ASP A 341 -2.26 36.79 19.90
CA ASP A 341 -1.74 37.91 19.10
C ASP A 341 -2.80 39.02 18.91
N ASN A 342 -4.09 38.65 18.89
CA ASN A 342 -5.21 39.59 18.78
C ASN A 342 -5.76 40.10 20.13
N ASP A 343 -5.42 39.44 21.25
CA ASP A 343 -5.80 39.84 22.60
C ASP A 343 -4.66 39.56 23.59
N GLU A 344 -3.89 40.61 23.90
CA GLU A 344 -2.72 40.53 24.81
C GLU A 344 -3.07 40.04 26.23
N ALA A 345 -4.35 40.05 26.62
CA ALA A 345 -4.79 39.56 27.93
C ALA A 345 -4.96 38.03 27.98
N LEU A 346 -5.10 37.37 26.83
CA LEU A 346 -5.24 35.92 26.72
C LEU A 346 -3.87 35.24 26.73
N SER A 347 -3.72 34.20 27.53
CA SER A 347 -2.60 33.26 27.41
C SER A 347 -2.95 32.11 26.46
N VAL A 348 -1.94 31.45 25.89
CA VAL A 348 -2.14 30.26 25.04
C VAL A 348 -2.89 29.15 25.78
N MET A 349 -2.75 29.06 27.11
CA MET A 349 -3.47 28.08 27.92
C MET A 349 -4.96 28.42 28.02
N GLU A 350 -5.33 29.69 28.22
CA GLU A 350 -6.73 30.12 28.24
C GLU A 350 -7.39 29.94 26.87
N SER A 351 -6.68 30.27 25.78
CA SER A 351 -7.15 29.94 24.42
C SER A 351 -7.33 28.43 24.22
N CYS A 352 -6.47 27.60 24.81
CA CYS A 352 -6.59 26.15 24.78
C CYS A 352 -7.87 25.67 25.49
N GLU A 353 -8.18 26.22 26.66
CA GLU A 353 -9.38 25.88 27.43
C GLU A 353 -10.67 26.26 26.68
N VAL A 354 -10.69 27.42 26.01
CA VAL A 354 -11.82 27.87 25.17
C VAL A 354 -12.05 26.89 24.02
N LEU A 355 -10.99 26.47 23.34
CA LEU A 355 -11.08 25.63 22.15
C LEU A 355 -11.20 24.13 22.47
N GLN A 356 -10.97 23.71 23.72
CA GLN A 356 -10.83 22.31 24.10
C GLN A 356 -12.02 21.45 23.68
N HIS A 357 -13.23 22.00 23.71
CA HIS A 357 -14.45 21.29 23.30
C HIS A 357 -14.37 20.71 21.89
N TRP A 358 -13.61 21.35 20.98
CA TRP A 358 -13.59 21.06 19.56
C TRP A 358 -12.52 20.04 19.14
N PHE A 359 -11.57 19.70 20.03
CA PHE A 359 -10.50 18.72 19.75
C PHE A 359 -10.42 17.56 20.75
N VAL A 360 -11.53 17.26 21.43
CA VAL A 360 -11.66 16.09 22.32
C VAL A 360 -12.81 15.16 21.88
N GLU A 361 -12.75 13.91 22.34
CA GLU A 361 -13.79 12.91 22.16
C GLU A 361 -14.99 13.16 23.09
N LYS A 362 -16.12 12.54 22.77
CA LYS A 362 -17.37 12.56 23.57
C LYS A 362 -18.02 13.94 23.70
N LYS A 363 -17.63 14.87 22.83
CA LYS A 363 -18.30 16.15 22.57
C LYS A 363 -18.79 16.16 21.13
N GLU A 364 -19.88 16.87 20.85
CA GLU A 364 -20.45 16.91 19.51
C GLU A 364 -19.61 17.84 18.62
N SER A 365 -18.69 17.26 17.86
CA SER A 365 -17.74 17.98 17.01
C SER A 365 -17.24 17.10 15.86
N THR A 366 -16.70 17.71 14.81
CA THR A 366 -16.01 16.99 13.72
C THR A 366 -14.88 16.11 14.25
N PHE A 367 -14.13 16.58 15.25
CA PHE A 367 -13.03 15.81 15.84
C PHE A 367 -13.55 14.49 16.45
N ASN A 368 -14.64 14.54 17.21
CA ASN A 368 -15.26 13.34 17.77
C ASN A 368 -15.79 12.39 16.69
N SER A 369 -16.36 12.91 15.60
CA SER A 369 -16.82 12.10 14.46
C SER A 369 -15.65 11.35 13.79
N ILE A 370 -14.53 12.03 13.55
CA ILE A 370 -13.30 11.45 13.01
C ILE A 370 -12.74 10.38 13.97
N ARG A 371 -12.69 10.65 15.27
CA ARG A 371 -12.23 9.68 16.28
C ARG A 371 -13.15 8.46 16.37
N SER A 372 -14.46 8.67 16.29
CA SER A 372 -15.45 7.58 16.28
C SER A 372 -15.34 6.70 15.02
N LEU A 373 -15.03 7.29 13.86
CA LEU A 373 -14.67 6.53 12.65
C LEU A 373 -13.37 5.76 12.84
N GLN A 374 -12.34 6.37 13.44
CA GLN A 374 -11.05 5.73 13.70
C GLN A 374 -11.19 4.52 14.63
N HIS A 375 -11.96 4.64 15.71
CA HIS A 375 -12.22 3.53 16.64
C HIS A 375 -12.95 2.38 15.95
N ARG A 376 -13.98 2.68 15.15
CA ARG A 376 -14.72 1.68 14.35
C ARG A 376 -13.82 0.99 13.33
N ALA A 377 -13.05 1.77 12.58
CA ALA A 377 -12.12 1.26 11.58
C ALA A 377 -11.05 0.36 12.21
N SER A 378 -10.49 0.78 13.34
CA SER A 378 -9.51 -0.01 14.09
C SER A 378 -10.11 -1.31 14.62
N SER A 379 -11.32 -1.26 15.19
CA SER A 379 -12.03 -2.45 15.69
C SER A 379 -12.35 -3.44 14.56
N LEU A 380 -12.82 -2.96 13.40
CA LEU A 380 -13.10 -3.81 12.25
C LEU A 380 -11.81 -4.39 11.65
N SER A 381 -10.76 -3.58 11.51
CA SER A 381 -9.46 -4.07 11.04
C SER A 381 -8.83 -5.08 12.00
N MET A 382 -9.13 -4.99 13.30
CA MET A 382 -8.67 -5.94 14.30
C MET A 382 -9.47 -7.25 14.29
N THR A 383 -10.76 -7.20 13.94
CA THR A 383 -11.69 -8.34 13.98
C THR A 383 -11.76 -9.10 12.65
N THR A 384 -11.65 -8.41 11.51
CA THR A 384 -11.70 -9.03 10.17
C THR A 384 -10.38 -9.71 9.85
N LYS A 385 -10.37 -11.06 9.81
CA LYS A 385 -9.21 -11.84 9.35
C LYS A 385 -8.97 -11.53 7.87
N SER A 386 -7.76 -11.08 7.53
CA SER A 386 -7.39 -10.90 6.13
C SER A 386 -7.24 -12.24 5.41
N MET A 387 -7.49 -12.27 4.10
CA MET A 387 -7.18 -13.42 3.26
C MET A 387 -5.70 -13.85 3.44
N THR A 388 -5.49 -15.16 3.45
CA THR A 388 -4.20 -15.79 3.69
C THR A 388 -3.20 -15.44 2.60
N ARG A 389 -2.06 -14.86 2.98
CA ARG A 389 -0.96 -14.57 2.04
C ARG A 389 -0.09 -15.78 1.77
N VAL A 390 -0.13 -16.77 2.66
CA VAL A 390 0.65 -17.99 2.60
C VAL A 390 -0.30 -19.18 2.47
N TRP A 391 0.05 -20.14 1.62
CA TRP A 391 -0.66 -21.40 1.49
C TRP A 391 0.35 -22.54 1.45
N TRP A 392 0.39 -23.40 2.46
CA TRP A 392 1.30 -24.54 2.46
C TRP A 392 0.93 -25.55 1.36
N THR A 393 1.89 -25.86 0.49
CA THR A 393 1.73 -26.89 -0.55
C THR A 393 2.31 -28.23 -0.11
N ASP A 394 3.22 -28.20 0.86
CA ASP A 394 3.75 -29.36 1.57
C ASP A 394 3.32 -29.27 3.03
N THR A 395 2.57 -30.27 3.49
CA THR A 395 2.04 -30.33 4.86
C THR A 395 2.74 -31.38 5.71
N GLU A 396 3.69 -32.13 5.14
CA GLU A 396 4.47 -33.13 5.85
C GLU A 396 5.78 -32.52 6.35
N ASN A 397 6.55 -31.89 5.44
CA ASN A 397 7.86 -31.32 5.79
C ASN A 397 7.82 -29.80 5.90
N TRP A 398 6.76 -29.14 5.39
CA TRP A 398 6.63 -27.68 5.33
C TRP A 398 7.76 -27.00 4.53
N ASP A 399 8.28 -27.67 3.50
CA ASP A 399 9.39 -27.14 2.69
C ASP A 399 8.91 -26.18 1.60
N SER A 400 7.63 -26.22 1.22
CA SER A 400 7.07 -25.37 0.16
C SER A 400 5.73 -24.72 0.51
N MET A 401 5.55 -23.49 0.03
CA MET A 401 4.33 -22.70 0.17
C MET A 401 4.03 -21.91 -1.11
N LEU A 402 2.79 -21.48 -1.30
CA LEU A 402 2.44 -20.37 -2.18
C LEU A 402 2.43 -19.08 -1.36
N TYR A 403 3.21 -18.08 -1.76
CA TYR A 403 3.12 -16.73 -1.23
C TYR A 403 2.48 -15.83 -2.28
N ARG A 404 1.27 -15.33 -2.01
CA ARG A 404 0.44 -14.57 -2.98
C ARG A 404 0.25 -15.26 -4.34
N GLY A 405 0.33 -16.59 -4.36
CA GLY A 405 0.22 -17.42 -5.56
C GLY A 405 1.56 -17.90 -6.12
N ASP A 406 2.68 -17.28 -5.75
CA ASP A 406 4.01 -17.69 -6.20
C ASP A 406 4.57 -18.84 -5.39
N HIS A 407 5.17 -19.83 -6.04
CA HIS A 407 5.71 -21.02 -5.38
C HIS A 407 7.08 -20.74 -4.75
N ILE A 408 7.16 -20.88 -3.43
CA ILE A 408 8.37 -20.64 -2.64
C ILE A 408 8.81 -21.96 -2.01
N ASN A 409 10.06 -22.36 -2.25
CA ASN A 409 10.69 -23.55 -1.66
C ASN A 409 11.91 -23.19 -0.80
N ILE A 410 12.03 -23.79 0.38
CA ILE A 410 13.11 -23.48 1.33
C ILE A 410 14.50 -23.84 0.78
N ALA A 411 14.60 -24.86 -0.08
CA ALA A 411 15.86 -25.26 -0.70
C ALA A 411 16.40 -24.19 -1.66
N ASP A 412 15.51 -23.48 -2.36
CA ASP A 412 15.92 -22.39 -3.26
C ASP A 412 16.33 -21.15 -2.48
N VAL A 413 15.63 -20.84 -1.39
CA VAL A 413 16.03 -19.79 -0.44
C VAL A 413 17.40 -20.08 0.17
N ARG A 414 17.70 -21.33 0.54
CA ARG A 414 19.05 -21.72 1.01
C ARG A 414 20.12 -21.44 -0.04
N LYS A 415 19.84 -21.67 -1.32
CA LYS A 415 20.78 -21.35 -2.42
C LYS A 415 21.00 -19.84 -2.56
N VAL A 416 19.99 -19.00 -2.28
CA VAL A 416 20.17 -17.53 -2.25
C VAL A 416 21.27 -17.16 -1.25
N PHE A 417 21.23 -17.72 -0.04
CA PHE A 417 22.24 -17.41 0.99
C PHE A 417 23.65 -17.86 0.59
N VAL A 418 23.77 -19.04 -0.05
CA VAL A 418 25.06 -19.53 -0.57
C VAL A 418 25.61 -18.61 -1.66
N ASP A 419 24.76 -18.12 -2.57
CA ASP A 419 25.19 -17.22 -3.64
C ASP A 419 25.54 -15.82 -3.12
N MET A 420 24.78 -15.31 -2.16
CA MET A 420 25.08 -14.06 -1.47
C MET A 420 26.44 -14.14 -0.76
N GLU A 421 26.69 -15.21 -0.02
CA GLU A 421 27.95 -15.43 0.68
C GLU A 421 29.14 -15.47 -0.28
N LYS A 422 29.03 -16.24 -1.38
CA LYS A 422 30.06 -16.24 -2.44
C LYS A 422 30.30 -14.87 -3.03
N THR A 423 29.23 -14.11 -3.27
CA THR A 423 29.33 -12.75 -3.81
C THR A 423 30.02 -11.81 -2.83
N MET A 424 29.68 -11.91 -1.54
CA MET A 424 30.28 -11.11 -0.47
C MET A 424 31.78 -11.41 -0.33
N ILE A 425 32.17 -12.69 -0.31
CA ILE A 425 33.59 -13.10 -0.24
C ILE A 425 34.35 -12.59 -1.47
N GLN A 426 33.79 -12.75 -2.67
CA GLN A 426 34.43 -12.26 -3.90
C GLN A 426 34.61 -10.73 -3.90
N LEU A 427 33.59 -9.98 -3.48
CA LEU A 427 33.68 -8.53 -3.32
C LEU A 427 34.75 -8.17 -2.28
N TRP A 428 34.73 -8.85 -1.14
CA TRP A 428 35.67 -8.62 -0.05
C TRP A 428 37.12 -8.83 -0.49
N GLU A 429 37.45 -10.00 -1.04
CA GLU A 429 38.81 -10.34 -1.43
C GLU A 429 39.30 -9.53 -2.63
N ARG A 430 38.48 -9.42 -3.69
CA ARG A 430 38.90 -8.81 -4.95
C ARG A 430 38.82 -7.29 -4.92
N ASP A 431 37.70 -6.75 -4.45
CA ASP A 431 37.36 -5.35 -4.66
C ASP A 431 37.64 -4.50 -3.40
N ILE A 432 37.40 -5.02 -2.20
CA ILE A 432 37.64 -4.30 -0.93
C ILE A 432 39.12 -4.41 -0.52
N LEU A 433 39.64 -5.63 -0.40
CA LEU A 433 41.06 -5.88 -0.09
C LEU A 433 41.98 -5.71 -1.30
N CYS A 434 41.43 -5.49 -2.50
CA CYS A 434 42.22 -5.31 -3.73
C CYS A 434 43.15 -6.50 -4.04
N GLY A 435 42.75 -7.72 -3.65
CA GLY A 435 43.56 -8.94 -3.78
C GLY A 435 44.71 -9.07 -2.77
N LEU A 436 44.75 -8.22 -1.74
CA LEU A 436 45.73 -8.32 -0.65
C LEU A 436 45.29 -9.37 0.37
N ASP A 437 46.26 -10.14 0.87
CA ASP A 437 46.03 -11.14 1.92
C ASP A 437 46.11 -10.49 3.31
N LEU A 438 44.95 -10.01 3.77
CA LEU A 438 44.80 -9.34 5.07
C LEU A 438 43.69 -9.98 5.88
N TYR A 439 43.98 -10.26 7.14
CA TYR A 439 43.02 -10.81 8.08
C TYR A 439 43.35 -10.39 9.53
N VAL A 440 42.32 -10.08 10.31
CA VAL A 440 42.40 -9.92 11.77
C VAL A 440 42.03 -11.24 12.40
N GLN A 441 43.01 -11.93 12.98
CA GLN A 441 42.72 -13.06 13.86
C GLN A 441 42.12 -12.52 15.15
N HIS A 442 40.87 -12.88 15.42
CA HIS A 442 40.17 -12.56 16.66
C HIS A 442 39.75 -13.84 17.36
N GLY A 443 39.81 -13.82 18.70
CA GLY A 443 39.23 -14.86 19.56
C GLY A 443 37.90 -14.36 20.13
N ASP A 444 37.62 -14.73 21.37
CA ASP A 444 36.49 -14.12 22.09
C ASP A 444 36.75 -12.61 22.28
N LEU A 445 35.77 -11.80 21.87
CA LEU A 445 35.87 -10.34 21.92
C LEU A 445 35.26 -9.81 23.22
N ALA A 446 36.00 -8.94 23.91
CA ALA A 446 35.50 -8.27 25.08
C ALA A 446 34.60 -7.08 24.70
N ASP A 447 33.48 -6.91 25.39
CA ASP A 447 32.58 -5.79 25.15
C ASP A 447 31.85 -5.36 26.44
N ASP A 448 32.00 -4.10 26.84
CA ASP A 448 31.29 -3.48 27.95
C ASP A 448 29.96 -2.89 27.47
N LEU A 449 28.90 -3.65 27.67
CA LEU A 449 27.52 -3.27 27.32
C LEU A 449 27.00 -2.09 28.14
N THR A 450 27.68 -1.69 29.22
CA THR A 450 27.26 -0.60 30.11
C THR A 450 27.97 0.72 29.82
N SER A 451 29.02 0.70 29.00
CA SER A 451 29.75 1.90 28.62
C SER A 451 28.88 2.82 27.78
N ASN A 452 28.79 4.08 28.20
CA ASN A 452 28.12 5.17 27.50
C ASN A 452 29.13 6.18 26.90
N THR A 453 30.42 5.84 26.90
CA THR A 453 31.48 6.71 26.40
C THR A 453 31.30 6.92 24.90
N VAL A 454 31.28 8.17 24.44
CA VAL A 454 31.17 8.50 23.02
C VAL A 454 32.36 7.92 22.26
N GLY A 455 32.10 7.23 21.14
CA GLY A 455 33.09 6.52 20.34
C GLY A 455 33.41 5.10 20.83
N TYR A 456 32.83 4.66 21.94
CA TYR A 456 33.06 3.31 22.45
C TYR A 456 32.35 2.23 21.62
N SER A 457 33.06 1.14 21.33
CA SER A 457 32.56 -0.15 20.86
C SER A 457 33.58 -1.25 21.20
N PHE A 458 33.28 -2.52 20.91
CA PHE A 458 34.25 -3.61 21.08
C PHE A 458 35.55 -3.39 20.27
N LEU A 459 35.52 -2.57 19.21
CA LEU A 459 36.70 -2.24 18.39
C LEU A 459 37.65 -1.26 19.10
N THR A 460 37.12 -0.46 20.03
CA THR A 460 37.88 0.51 20.83
C THR A 460 38.08 0.05 22.27
N ASP A 461 37.67 -1.18 22.59
CA ASP A 461 37.92 -1.78 23.89
C ASP A 461 39.40 -2.22 23.99
N GLU A 462 40.12 -1.65 24.96
CA GLU A 462 41.56 -1.88 25.19
C GLU A 462 41.92 -3.37 25.42
N ARG A 463 40.94 -4.21 25.79
CA ARG A 463 41.14 -5.66 25.94
C ARG A 463 41.29 -6.37 24.58
N ASN A 464 40.77 -5.78 23.52
CA ASN A 464 40.80 -6.34 22.16
C ASN A 464 41.96 -5.76 21.35
N THR A 465 43.19 -6.13 21.72
CA THR A 465 44.41 -5.57 21.11
C THR A 465 44.56 -5.83 19.60
N CYS A 466 43.80 -6.76 19.04
CA CYS A 466 43.79 -7.08 17.61
C CYS A 466 43.30 -5.92 16.71
N PHE A 467 42.62 -4.91 17.28
CA PHE A 467 42.09 -3.75 16.57
C PHE A 467 42.92 -2.46 16.69
N HIS A 468 44.06 -2.49 17.41
CA HIS A 468 44.85 -1.27 17.66
C HIS A 468 45.44 -0.63 16.39
N ASP A 469 45.75 -1.42 15.35
CA ASP A 469 46.23 -0.90 14.08
C ASP A 469 45.07 -0.74 13.08
N ARG A 470 44.43 0.43 13.12
CA ARG A 470 43.30 0.79 12.25
C ARG A 470 43.70 0.97 10.78
N ASP A 471 44.94 1.35 10.51
CA ASP A 471 45.37 1.77 9.16
C ASP A 471 46.00 0.63 8.34
N ARG A 472 45.81 -0.64 8.75
CA ARG A 472 46.45 -1.80 8.11
C ARG A 472 46.17 -1.90 6.62
N LEU A 473 44.92 -1.68 6.18
CA LEU A 473 44.56 -1.73 4.77
C LEU A 473 45.22 -0.60 3.98
N MET A 474 45.19 0.64 4.50
CA MET A 474 45.86 1.78 3.87
C MET A 474 47.36 1.54 3.71
N LYS A 475 48.02 1.09 4.78
CA LYS A 475 49.46 0.74 4.77
C LYS A 475 49.76 -0.33 3.73
N ALA A 476 48.95 -1.38 3.67
CA ALA A 476 49.14 -2.48 2.70
C ALA A 476 48.94 -2.00 1.25
N ILE A 477 47.92 -1.18 0.99
CA ILE A 477 47.66 -0.60 -0.33
C ILE A 477 48.84 0.26 -0.79
N LEU A 478 49.39 1.11 0.08
CA LEU A 478 50.49 2.00 -0.24
C LEU A 478 51.83 1.25 -0.39
N ASN A 479 52.06 0.21 0.40
CA ASN A 479 53.29 -0.58 0.35
C ASN A 479 53.35 -1.58 -0.81
N ASN A 480 52.21 -1.92 -1.44
CA ASN A 480 52.18 -2.76 -2.62
C ASN A 480 52.17 -1.90 -3.91
N PRO A 481 53.16 -2.01 -4.82
CA PRO A 481 53.26 -1.15 -5.99
C PRO A 481 52.07 -1.22 -6.96
N ALA A 482 51.38 -2.36 -7.05
CA ALA A 482 50.24 -2.52 -7.95
C ALA A 482 49.00 -1.78 -7.41
N THR A 483 48.66 -2.00 -6.15
CA THR A 483 47.53 -1.32 -5.48
C THR A 483 47.83 0.15 -5.24
N CYS A 484 49.07 0.53 -4.93
CA CYS A 484 49.46 1.93 -4.79
C CYS A 484 49.21 2.69 -6.09
N ARG A 485 49.63 2.15 -7.24
CA ARG A 485 49.34 2.74 -8.56
C ARG A 485 47.85 2.80 -8.90
N GLN A 486 46.99 2.01 -8.25
CA GLN A 486 45.54 2.07 -8.47
C GLN A 486 44.94 3.35 -7.86
N PHE A 487 45.42 3.77 -6.69
CA PHE A 487 44.86 4.90 -5.93
C PHE A 487 45.73 6.16 -5.94
N VAL A 488 47.02 6.06 -6.23
CA VAL A 488 47.97 7.17 -6.24
C VAL A 488 48.41 7.46 -7.68
N GLN A 489 48.44 8.75 -8.04
CA GLN A 489 48.92 9.23 -9.32
C GLN A 489 50.39 9.63 -9.25
N THR A 490 50.75 10.47 -8.28
CA THR A 490 52.13 10.89 -8.02
C THR A 490 52.31 11.30 -6.57
N GLU A 491 53.53 11.18 -6.08
CA GLU A 491 54.00 11.77 -4.83
C GLU A 491 54.86 12.98 -5.18
N TRP A 492 54.77 14.08 -4.42
CA TRP A 492 55.74 15.16 -4.51
C TRP A 492 56.01 15.77 -3.13
N SER A 493 57.27 16.14 -2.89
CA SER A 493 57.70 16.87 -1.70
C SER A 493 57.82 18.36 -2.03
N ALA A 494 57.07 19.23 -1.33
CA ALA A 494 57.15 20.67 -1.55
C ALA A 494 58.60 21.15 -1.36
N PRO A 495 59.20 21.88 -2.32
CA PRO A 495 60.64 22.17 -2.29
C PRO A 495 61.09 23.18 -1.21
N PHE A 496 60.19 23.75 -0.39
CA PHE A 496 60.52 24.89 0.47
C PHE A 496 59.82 24.96 1.84
N GLU A 497 59.41 23.85 2.44
CA GLU A 497 59.05 23.86 3.88
C GLU A 497 59.66 22.67 4.60
N GLU A 498 60.74 22.91 5.35
CA GLU A 498 61.24 22.04 6.42
C GLU A 498 60.23 22.02 7.59
N THR A 499 58.98 21.66 7.32
CA THR A 499 58.12 21.10 8.36
C THR A 499 58.01 19.61 8.05
N ALA A 500 58.20 18.78 9.07
CA ALA A 500 58.39 17.33 8.94
C ALA A 500 57.17 16.54 8.38
N HIS A 501 56.18 17.21 7.75
CA HIS A 501 54.85 16.66 7.44
C HIS A 501 54.23 17.19 6.14
N SER A 502 54.90 17.13 4.98
CA SER A 502 54.15 17.28 3.73
C SER A 502 54.76 16.53 2.55
N VAL A 503 54.77 15.20 2.65
CA VAL A 503 54.60 14.39 1.44
C VAL A 503 53.18 14.65 0.95
N GLN A 504 53.05 15.33 -0.20
CA GLN A 504 51.75 15.56 -0.83
C GLN A 504 51.49 14.43 -1.82
N ILE A 505 50.40 13.70 -1.60
CA ILE A 505 49.98 12.59 -2.46
C ILE A 505 48.86 13.08 -3.36
N MET A 506 49.05 12.95 -4.67
CA MET A 506 47.98 13.15 -5.64
C MET A 506 47.16 11.86 -5.77
N TRP A 507 45.99 11.85 -5.15
CA TRP A 507 45.06 10.72 -5.17
C TRP A 507 44.24 10.65 -6.47
N LYS A 508 44.00 9.43 -6.95
CA LYS A 508 43.06 9.14 -8.03
C LYS A 508 41.64 9.09 -7.47
N ILE A 509 41.03 10.27 -7.33
CA ILE A 509 39.66 10.43 -6.83
C ILE A 509 38.65 9.47 -7.51
N PRO A 510 38.65 9.25 -8.84
CA PRO A 510 37.73 8.30 -9.46
C PRO A 510 37.92 6.85 -8.97
N ALA A 511 39.16 6.44 -8.68
CA ALA A 511 39.45 5.09 -8.18
C ALA A 511 38.98 4.93 -6.72
N LEU A 512 39.19 5.94 -5.87
CA LEU A 512 38.67 5.95 -4.50
C LEU A 512 37.14 5.91 -4.47
N ARG A 513 36.48 6.71 -5.32
CA ARG A 513 35.02 6.67 -5.46
C ARG A 513 34.51 5.32 -5.96
N ALA A 514 35.19 4.71 -6.94
CA ALA A 514 34.83 3.37 -7.40
C ALA A 514 34.99 2.31 -6.29
N TRP A 515 36.02 2.42 -5.46
CA TRP A 515 36.19 1.56 -4.28
C TRP A 515 35.05 1.77 -3.27
N LEU A 516 34.68 3.02 -2.97
CA LEU A 516 33.56 3.35 -2.07
C LEU A 516 32.21 2.82 -2.59
N TRP A 517 32.02 2.76 -3.90
CA TRP A 517 30.85 2.12 -4.52
C TRP A 517 30.83 0.60 -4.29
N ASN A 518 31.96 -0.08 -4.48
CA ASN A 518 32.07 -1.51 -4.19
C ASN A 518 31.88 -1.79 -2.69
N TYR A 519 32.39 -0.90 -1.84
CA TYR A 519 32.23 -0.93 -0.40
C TYR A 519 30.75 -0.82 0.00
N ALA A 520 30.04 0.19 -0.50
CA ALA A 520 28.60 0.33 -0.29
C ALA A 520 27.81 -0.91 -0.78
N ARG A 521 28.18 -1.49 -1.93
CA ARG A 521 27.56 -2.73 -2.41
C ARG A 521 27.77 -3.90 -1.46
N PHE A 522 28.97 -4.05 -0.91
CA PHE A 522 29.29 -5.06 0.10
C PHE A 522 28.47 -4.85 1.38
N GLU A 523 28.44 -3.63 1.92
CA GLU A 523 27.65 -3.27 3.11
C GLU A 523 26.15 -3.54 2.91
N GLY A 524 25.62 -3.25 1.72
CA GLY A 524 24.22 -3.54 1.38
C GLY A 524 23.91 -5.05 1.40
N LEU A 525 24.84 -5.91 0.96
CA LEU A 525 24.67 -7.37 1.04
C LEU A 525 24.77 -7.90 2.47
N VAL A 526 25.71 -7.36 3.27
CA VAL A 526 25.81 -7.65 4.71
C VAL A 526 24.48 -7.30 5.40
N LEU A 527 23.94 -6.11 5.13
CA LEU A 527 22.67 -5.65 5.69
C LEU A 527 21.49 -6.56 5.31
N VAL A 528 21.37 -6.96 4.05
CA VAL A 528 20.34 -7.94 3.62
C VAL A 528 20.54 -9.28 4.32
N ARG A 529 21.78 -9.77 4.45
CA ARG A 529 22.07 -11.07 5.09
C ARG A 529 21.69 -11.05 6.57
N ILE A 530 21.99 -9.97 7.29
CA ILE A 530 21.54 -9.76 8.68
C ILE A 530 20.02 -9.72 8.75
N GLU A 531 19.35 -9.04 7.83
CA GLU A 531 17.88 -8.98 7.84
C GLU A 531 17.23 -10.34 7.55
N MET A 532 17.85 -11.15 6.69
CA MET A 532 17.29 -12.43 6.29
C MET A 532 17.60 -13.57 7.26
N LEU A 533 18.77 -13.53 7.93
CA LEU A 533 19.26 -14.60 8.81
C LEU A 533 19.22 -14.25 10.30
N GLY A 534 19.16 -12.96 10.66
CA GLY A 534 19.31 -12.47 12.03
C GLY A 534 18.11 -12.68 12.95
N GLY A 535 17.31 -13.72 12.73
CA GLY A 535 16.05 -13.93 13.45
C GLY A 535 14.92 -13.19 12.75
N SER A 536 14.06 -12.47 13.49
CA SER A 536 12.85 -11.90 12.89
C SER A 536 13.15 -10.61 12.12
N PRO A 537 12.70 -10.48 10.86
CA PRO A 537 12.98 -9.31 10.06
C PRO A 537 12.40 -8.05 10.69
N GLY A 538 13.18 -6.98 10.71
CA GLY A 538 12.89 -5.72 11.39
C GLY A 538 12.00 -4.83 10.54
N ARG A 539 11.73 -3.60 11.00
CA ARG A 539 11.18 -2.58 10.09
C ARG A 539 12.32 -1.95 9.31
N GLY A 540 12.16 -1.78 8.00
CA GLY A 540 13.21 -1.29 7.10
C GLY A 540 13.91 -0.01 7.57
N THR A 541 13.21 0.92 8.23
CA THR A 541 13.78 2.17 8.75
C THR A 541 14.62 1.99 10.03
N GLU A 542 14.38 0.93 10.81
CA GLU A 542 15.20 0.61 12.00
C GLU A 542 16.54 -0.04 11.59
N LEU A 543 16.60 -0.65 10.40
CA LEU A 543 17.77 -1.37 9.90
C LEU A 543 18.85 -0.44 9.34
N THR A 544 18.45 0.69 8.77
CA THR A 544 19.38 1.49 7.98
C THR A 544 20.09 2.58 8.78
N ALA A 545 19.57 2.94 9.96
CA ALA A 545 20.12 3.99 10.83
C ALA A 545 20.82 3.44 12.08
N MET A 546 21.49 2.28 11.96
CA MET A 546 22.18 1.64 13.07
C MET A 546 23.59 2.19 13.26
N GLN A 547 24.05 2.22 14.51
CA GLN A 547 25.38 2.70 14.90
C GLN A 547 26.23 1.54 15.42
N TYR A 548 27.50 1.47 15.02
CA TYR A 548 28.43 0.46 15.53
C TYR A 548 29.19 0.93 16.78
N CYS A 549 29.14 2.23 17.09
CA CYS A 549 29.73 2.83 18.28
C CYS A 549 28.77 3.82 18.95
N ASN A 550 29.05 4.17 20.20
CA ASN A 550 28.22 5.11 20.95
C ASN A 550 28.37 6.54 20.40
N THR A 551 27.28 7.29 20.32
CA THR A 551 27.30 8.70 19.85
C THR A 551 26.78 9.64 20.93
N LYS A 552 26.95 10.96 20.72
CA LYS A 552 26.46 11.99 21.65
C LYS A 552 24.93 11.96 21.81
N THR A 553 24.22 11.62 20.74
CA THR A 553 22.76 11.58 20.69
C THR A 553 22.19 10.21 21.06
N ARG A 554 23.03 9.17 21.02
CA ARG A 554 22.62 7.80 21.30
C ARG A 554 23.75 7.07 22.05
N PRO A 555 23.71 7.06 23.39
CA PRO A 555 24.76 6.48 24.21
C PRO A 555 24.82 4.95 24.15
N LEU A 556 23.83 4.29 23.55
CA LEU A 556 23.80 2.85 23.33
C LEU A 556 23.86 2.54 21.83
N ARG A 557 25.01 2.03 21.39
CA ARG A 557 25.22 1.50 20.02
C ARG A 557 24.35 0.29 19.71
N ASN A 558 24.16 0.02 18.42
CA ASN A 558 23.38 -1.12 17.95
C ASN A 558 24.23 -2.40 17.83
N LEU A 559 25.49 -2.31 17.44
CA LEU A 559 26.34 -3.50 17.30
C LEU A 559 27.04 -3.84 18.62
N VAL A 560 26.80 -5.03 19.15
CA VAL A 560 27.34 -5.49 20.44
C VAL A 560 27.82 -6.93 20.36
N VAL A 561 28.77 -7.31 21.21
CA VAL A 561 29.19 -8.70 21.41
C VAL A 561 28.50 -9.25 22.67
N LEU A 562 27.68 -10.29 22.49
CA LEU A 562 27.03 -11.02 23.58
C LEU A 562 27.69 -12.39 23.71
N ASP A 563 28.63 -12.51 24.65
CA ASP A 563 29.49 -13.70 24.79
C ASP A 563 30.21 -14.03 23.47
N LYS A 564 29.77 -15.06 22.74
CA LYS A 564 30.37 -15.48 21.47
C LYS A 564 29.65 -14.93 20.23
N TYR A 565 28.57 -14.19 20.43
CA TYR A 565 27.67 -13.79 19.35
C TYR A 565 27.76 -12.28 19.09
N LEU A 566 28.23 -11.92 17.90
CA LEU A 566 28.00 -10.57 17.40
C LEU A 566 26.50 -10.40 17.13
N SER A 567 25.92 -9.36 17.74
CA SER A 567 24.49 -9.12 17.75
C SER A 567 24.16 -7.68 17.42
N VAL A 568 23.05 -7.51 16.72
CA VAL A 568 22.47 -6.20 16.44
C VAL A 568 21.30 -5.96 17.38
N LEU A 569 21.38 -4.93 18.21
CA LEU A 569 20.31 -4.44 19.06
C LEU A 569 19.37 -3.55 18.24
N ARG A 570 18.14 -4.00 18.05
CA ARG A 570 17.09 -3.17 17.46
C ARG A 570 16.29 -2.51 18.57
N THR A 571 16.11 -1.20 18.45
CA THR A 571 15.24 -0.40 19.32
C THR A 571 13.93 -0.15 18.63
N TYR A 572 12.85 -0.67 19.20
CA TYR A 572 11.53 -0.58 18.60
C TYR A 572 11.00 0.87 18.59
N HIS A 573 10.98 1.52 17.43
CA HIS A 573 10.78 2.96 17.35
C HIS A 573 9.29 3.40 17.21
N LYS A 574 8.39 2.51 16.78
CA LYS A 574 6.99 2.92 16.45
C LYS A 574 6.07 3.10 17.67
N SER A 575 6.43 2.53 18.81
CA SER A 575 5.69 2.74 20.08
C SER A 575 6.56 3.33 21.18
N ALA A 576 7.87 3.51 20.97
CA ALA A 576 8.73 4.23 21.92
C ALA A 576 8.24 5.66 22.15
N ALA A 577 7.70 6.33 21.12
CA ALA A 577 7.05 7.64 21.27
C ALA A 577 5.77 7.62 22.14
N LEU A 578 5.08 6.48 22.22
CA LEU A 578 3.87 6.29 23.02
C LEU A 578 4.14 5.79 24.45
N ILE A 579 5.24 5.04 24.65
CA ILE A 579 5.54 4.33 25.90
C ILE A 579 6.71 4.99 26.67
N GLY A 580 7.53 5.80 26.00
CA GLY A 580 8.65 6.53 26.61
C GLY A 580 9.91 5.69 26.87
N HIS A 581 9.95 4.42 26.46
CA HIS A 581 11.09 3.53 26.66
C HIS A 581 11.42 2.71 25.39
N ASP A 582 12.71 2.62 25.07
CA ASP A 582 13.24 1.74 24.01
C ASP A 582 13.35 0.31 24.53
N LYS A 583 12.71 -0.65 23.83
CA LYS A 583 12.97 -2.09 24.06
C LYS A 583 14.23 -2.50 23.29
N LEU A 584 15.16 -3.17 23.98
CA LEU A 584 16.38 -3.71 23.38
C LEU A 584 16.15 -5.15 22.94
N ILE A 585 16.22 -5.39 21.64
CA ILE A 585 15.98 -6.73 21.09
C ILE A 585 17.22 -7.20 20.30
N PRO A 586 17.97 -8.17 20.84
CA PRO A 586 19.17 -8.68 20.17
C PRO A 586 18.80 -9.60 19.00
N HIS A 587 19.52 -9.40 17.90
CA HIS A 587 19.48 -10.21 16.68
C HIS A 587 20.89 -10.73 16.43
N ALA A 588 21.13 -12.01 16.71
CA ALA A 588 22.43 -12.64 16.48
C ALA A 588 22.72 -12.72 14.99
N ILE A 589 23.98 -12.51 14.61
CA ILE A 589 24.44 -12.57 13.23
C ILE A 589 25.08 -13.95 12.97
N ASP A 590 24.89 -14.51 11.78
CA ASP A 590 25.52 -15.79 11.43
C ASP A 590 27.06 -15.67 11.35
N ALA A 591 27.76 -16.79 11.46
CA ALA A 591 29.22 -16.82 11.60
C ALA A 591 29.97 -16.15 10.43
N CYS A 592 29.55 -16.40 9.19
CA CYS A 592 30.24 -15.83 8.03
C CYS A 592 30.01 -14.32 7.91
N THR A 593 28.79 -13.85 8.18
CA THR A 593 28.52 -12.39 8.18
C THR A 593 29.23 -11.71 9.35
N THR A 594 29.28 -12.36 10.51
CA THR A 594 29.98 -11.87 11.70
C THR A 594 31.44 -11.63 11.41
N ASP A 595 32.13 -12.63 10.86
CA ASP A 595 33.55 -12.48 10.55
C ASP A 595 33.78 -11.37 9.53
N LEU A 596 33.07 -11.37 8.41
CA LEU A 596 33.19 -10.34 7.38
C LEU A 596 32.90 -8.92 7.92
N LEU A 597 31.91 -8.75 8.79
CA LEU A 597 31.57 -7.47 9.40
C LEU A 597 32.65 -7.00 10.40
N ILE A 598 33.25 -7.92 11.16
CA ILE A 598 34.39 -7.60 12.04
C ILE A 598 35.59 -7.18 11.19
N GLN A 599 35.92 -7.92 10.13
CA GLN A 599 37.01 -7.58 9.22
C GLN A 599 36.77 -6.23 8.52
N ASP A 600 35.53 -5.96 8.11
CA ASP A 600 35.10 -4.66 7.56
C ASP A 600 35.40 -3.51 8.52
N LEU A 601 34.82 -3.56 9.72
CA LEU A 601 34.97 -2.47 10.68
C LEU A 601 36.43 -2.31 11.16
N ALA A 602 37.23 -3.38 11.12
CA ALA A 602 38.64 -3.34 11.47
C ALA A 602 39.56 -2.82 10.35
N PHE A 603 39.24 -3.06 9.08
CA PHE A 603 40.10 -2.72 7.94
C PHE A 603 39.50 -1.74 6.94
N ALA A 604 38.35 -2.11 6.39
CA ALA A 604 37.76 -1.41 5.27
C ALA A 604 37.15 -0.08 5.74
N ARG A 605 36.50 -0.06 6.91
CA ARG A 605 35.93 1.17 7.46
C ARG A 605 37.00 2.27 7.70
N PRO A 606 38.14 2.02 8.38
CA PRO A 606 39.19 3.04 8.50
C PRO A 606 39.73 3.55 7.15
N PHE A 607 39.91 2.67 6.17
CA PHE A 607 40.29 3.12 4.83
C PHE A 607 39.19 3.97 4.17
N ALA A 608 37.91 3.62 4.37
CA ALA A 608 36.79 4.40 3.89
C ALA A 608 36.72 5.79 4.54
N GLU A 609 36.97 5.91 5.85
CA GLU A 609 37.09 7.19 6.58
C GLU A 609 38.16 8.11 5.94
N LEU A 610 39.32 7.56 5.59
CA LEU A 610 40.37 8.29 4.89
C LEU A 610 39.96 8.65 3.45
N ALA A 611 39.38 7.71 2.72
CA ALA A 611 38.95 7.90 1.34
C ALA A 611 37.88 9.00 1.22
N VAL A 612 36.92 9.07 2.14
CA VAL A 612 35.87 10.10 2.13
C VAL A 612 36.43 11.48 2.46
N GLN A 613 37.41 11.57 3.37
CA GLN A 613 38.10 12.83 3.68
C GLN A 613 38.85 13.38 2.45
N ILE A 614 39.39 12.49 1.61
CA ILE A 614 40.04 12.85 0.34
C ILE A 614 39.00 13.22 -0.73
N CYS A 615 37.90 12.47 -0.83
CA CYS A 615 36.90 12.60 -1.90
C CYS A 615 35.89 13.74 -1.69
N TRP A 616 35.62 14.10 -0.43
CA TRP A 616 34.71 15.16 0.01
C TRP A 616 35.31 15.94 1.21
N PRO A 617 36.38 16.72 0.99
CA PRO A 617 36.99 17.51 2.05
C PRO A 617 35.98 18.50 2.65
N ASN A 618 36.06 18.72 3.96
CA ASN A 618 35.20 19.63 4.74
C ASN A 618 33.70 19.27 4.79
N ASN A 619 33.30 18.04 4.43
CA ASN A 619 31.94 17.56 4.65
C ASN A 619 31.85 16.82 5.99
N ASP A 620 31.48 17.54 7.05
CA ASP A 620 31.40 16.98 8.41
C ASP A 620 30.31 15.91 8.54
N TYR A 621 29.20 16.03 7.79
CA TYR A 621 28.13 15.03 7.78
C TYR A 621 28.62 13.68 7.27
N ILE A 622 29.29 13.64 6.10
CA ILE A 622 29.83 12.39 5.56
C ILE A 622 30.91 11.83 6.49
N ARG A 623 31.74 12.68 7.10
CA ARG A 623 32.76 12.23 8.05
C ARG A 623 32.14 11.56 9.27
N GLU A 624 31.12 12.18 9.87
CA GLU A 624 30.42 11.62 11.03
C GLU A 624 29.68 10.32 10.65
N LEU A 625 29.08 10.27 9.46
CA LEU A 625 28.41 9.08 8.95
C LEU A 625 29.35 7.87 8.92
N TYR A 626 30.53 7.98 8.31
CA TYR A 626 31.50 6.87 8.29
C TYR A 626 32.10 6.60 9.68
N ALA A 627 32.20 7.59 10.56
CA ALA A 627 32.78 7.40 11.88
C ALA A 627 31.90 6.58 12.84
N SER A 628 30.58 6.51 12.62
CA SER A 628 29.68 5.87 13.60
C SER A 628 28.57 4.98 13.03
N ALA A 629 28.13 5.20 11.78
CA ALA A 629 27.09 4.38 11.18
C ALA A 629 27.60 2.96 10.90
N LEU A 630 26.74 1.97 11.19
CA LEU A 630 27.05 0.56 10.95
C LEU A 630 27.04 0.23 9.46
N PHE A 631 26.14 0.84 8.68
CA PHE A 631 26.03 0.64 7.24
C PHE A 631 25.99 1.98 6.50
N VAL A 632 26.82 2.13 5.46
CA VAL A 632 26.88 3.37 4.67
C VAL A 632 26.71 3.11 3.17
N ASN A 633 25.86 3.90 2.53
CA ASN A 633 25.61 3.87 1.09
C ASN A 633 26.26 5.08 0.41
N ASN A 634 27.57 5.02 0.21
CA ASN A 634 28.33 6.01 -0.56
C ASN A 634 28.05 7.49 -0.18
N GLY A 635 28.12 7.79 1.12
CA GLY A 635 27.89 9.13 1.67
C GLY A 635 26.50 9.38 2.24
N GLU A 636 25.60 8.41 2.17
CA GLU A 636 24.24 8.48 2.75
C GLU A 636 23.89 7.20 3.51
N PHE A 637 22.81 7.21 4.28
CA PHE A 637 22.24 5.98 4.83
C PHE A 637 21.55 5.17 3.73
N PHE A 638 21.44 3.85 3.93
CA PHE A 638 20.50 3.06 3.13
C PHE A 638 19.06 3.50 3.39
N ASP A 639 18.18 3.34 2.40
CA ASP A 639 16.74 3.44 2.59
C ASP A 639 16.04 2.07 2.39
N SER A 640 14.77 1.99 2.81
CA SER A 640 14.00 0.75 2.70
C SER A 640 13.74 0.31 1.25
N ARG A 641 13.76 1.23 0.28
CA ARG A 641 13.56 0.94 -1.15
C ARG A 641 14.80 0.29 -1.73
N GLN A 642 15.99 0.83 -1.41
CA GLN A 642 17.28 0.27 -1.79
C GLN A 642 17.44 -1.13 -1.19
N LEU A 643 17.15 -1.30 0.10
CA LEU A 643 17.26 -2.60 0.75
C LEU A 643 16.28 -3.64 0.16
N THR A 644 15.05 -3.21 -0.17
CA THR A 644 14.08 -4.05 -0.92
C THR A 644 14.64 -4.46 -2.28
N HIS A 645 15.24 -3.53 -3.02
CA HIS A 645 15.81 -3.80 -4.35
C HIS A 645 16.99 -4.78 -4.30
N ILE A 646 17.91 -4.62 -3.35
CA ILE A 646 19.04 -5.54 -3.16
C ILE A 646 18.52 -6.94 -2.83
N MET A 647 17.55 -7.06 -1.92
CA MET A 647 16.95 -8.35 -1.56
C MET A 647 16.26 -9.01 -2.75
N SER A 648 15.45 -8.25 -3.50
CA SER A 648 14.74 -8.77 -4.68
C SER A 648 15.69 -9.26 -5.77
N THR A 649 16.79 -8.53 -5.97
CA THR A 649 17.85 -8.91 -6.92
C THR A 649 18.57 -10.18 -6.48
N ALA A 650 18.77 -10.38 -5.18
CA ALA A 650 19.40 -11.58 -4.64
C ALA A 650 18.46 -12.81 -4.70
N THR A 651 17.16 -12.65 -4.47
CA THR A 651 16.22 -13.78 -4.41
C THR A 651 15.76 -14.26 -5.79
N ASN A 652 15.54 -13.35 -6.73
CA ASN A 652 14.91 -13.67 -8.01
C ASN A 652 15.62 -14.81 -8.80
N PRO A 653 16.97 -14.86 -8.92
CA PRO A 653 17.64 -15.91 -9.69
C PRO A 653 17.44 -17.34 -9.17
N ARG A 654 17.10 -17.51 -7.89
CA ARG A 654 16.89 -18.84 -7.28
C ARG A 654 15.43 -19.13 -7.00
N VAL A 655 14.70 -18.15 -6.51
CA VAL A 655 13.30 -18.30 -6.09
C VAL A 655 12.34 -18.13 -7.28
N GLY A 656 12.74 -17.40 -8.33
CA GLY A 656 11.88 -17.07 -9.46
C GLY A 656 10.89 -15.92 -9.18
N THR A 657 11.00 -15.29 -8.00
CA THR A 657 10.17 -14.17 -7.57
C THR A 657 11.05 -13.11 -6.89
N GLU A 658 10.75 -11.85 -7.17
CA GLU A 658 11.35 -10.69 -6.52
C GLU A 658 10.76 -10.53 -5.12
N LEU A 659 11.50 -10.93 -4.08
CA LEU A 659 11.07 -10.81 -2.70
C LEU A 659 11.66 -9.55 -2.08
N GLY A 660 10.80 -8.68 -1.55
CA GLY A 660 11.22 -7.54 -0.73
C GLY A 660 11.28 -7.86 0.76
N ILE A 661 11.70 -6.87 1.57
CA ILE A 661 11.79 -7.00 3.04
C ILE A 661 10.46 -7.46 3.65
N ASN A 662 9.36 -6.87 3.20
CA ASN A 662 8.02 -7.21 3.71
C ASN A 662 7.60 -8.63 3.29
N ASP A 663 7.98 -9.06 2.09
CA ASP A 663 7.64 -10.41 1.60
C ASP A 663 8.43 -11.47 2.36
N TRP A 664 9.74 -11.26 2.51
CA TRP A 664 10.59 -12.11 3.32
C TRP A 664 10.07 -12.23 4.76
N ARG A 665 9.56 -11.13 5.32
CA ARG A 665 8.94 -11.14 6.65
C ARG A 665 7.74 -12.07 6.75
N HIS A 666 6.84 -12.06 5.79
CA HIS A 666 5.71 -13.01 5.80
C HIS A 666 6.17 -14.46 5.64
N ILE A 667 7.12 -14.70 4.74
CA ILE A 667 7.63 -16.04 4.40
C ILE A 667 8.41 -16.65 5.57
N SER A 668 9.34 -15.89 6.16
CA SER A 668 10.19 -16.33 7.27
C SER A 668 9.38 -16.62 8.54
N ILE A 669 8.37 -15.78 8.86
CA ILE A 669 7.46 -16.02 9.98
C ILE A 669 6.68 -17.32 9.76
N ALA A 670 6.18 -17.57 8.55
CA ALA A 670 5.47 -18.80 8.24
C ALA A 670 6.34 -20.04 8.48
N TRP A 671 7.55 -20.09 7.93
CA TRP A 671 8.46 -21.21 8.18
C TRP A 671 8.86 -21.35 9.64
N ARG A 672 9.10 -20.24 10.35
CA ARG A 672 9.46 -20.29 11.77
C ARG A 672 8.40 -21.00 12.60
N ARG A 673 7.12 -20.69 12.37
CA ARG A 673 6.00 -21.34 13.09
C ARG A 673 5.97 -22.85 12.92
N LYS A 674 6.36 -23.37 11.76
CA LYS A 674 6.28 -24.80 11.45
C LYS A 674 7.58 -25.57 11.67
N LYS A 675 8.74 -24.90 11.60
CA LYS A 675 10.06 -25.55 11.66
C LYS A 675 10.87 -25.25 12.92
N CYS A 676 10.50 -24.26 13.73
CA CYS A 676 11.20 -23.95 14.99
C CYS A 676 10.36 -24.44 16.19
N SER A 677 10.71 -25.62 16.72
CA SER A 677 9.99 -26.27 17.82
C SER A 677 10.02 -25.48 19.13
N GLU A 678 11.12 -24.77 19.45
CA GLU A 678 11.16 -23.93 20.65
C GLU A 678 10.18 -22.74 20.53
N VAL A 679 10.06 -22.16 19.34
CA VAL A 679 9.11 -21.09 19.06
C VAL A 679 7.68 -21.60 19.20
N GLN A 680 7.38 -22.80 18.70
CA GLN A 680 6.07 -23.42 18.89
C GLN A 680 5.72 -23.61 20.37
N SER A 681 6.67 -24.03 21.21
CA SER A 681 6.46 -24.18 22.66
C SER A 681 6.27 -22.85 23.42
N LEU A 682 6.92 -21.76 22.98
CA LEU A 682 6.74 -20.41 23.52
C LEU A 682 5.43 -19.77 23.03
N LEU A 683 4.91 -20.21 21.90
CA LEU A 683 3.64 -19.79 21.32
C LEU A 683 2.43 -20.49 21.97
N GLU A 684 2.57 -21.41 22.91
CA GLU A 684 1.42 -22.04 23.60
C GLU A 684 0.84 -21.18 24.75
N ASP A 685 1.57 -20.18 25.25
CA ASP A 685 1.12 -19.31 26.38
C ASP A 685 0.70 -17.90 25.92
N ASP A 686 -0.61 -17.68 25.72
CA ASP A 686 -1.21 -16.42 25.20
C ASP A 686 -0.98 -15.19 26.09
N ASN A 687 -0.51 -15.35 27.33
CA ASN A 687 -0.39 -14.26 28.31
C ASN A 687 0.98 -13.55 28.31
N TYR A 688 1.97 -14.03 27.56
CA TYR A 688 3.30 -13.42 27.50
C TYR A 688 3.64 -12.88 26.10
N GLU A 689 4.22 -11.68 26.04
CA GLU A 689 4.92 -11.22 24.83
C GLU A 689 6.14 -12.11 24.62
N THR A 690 6.16 -12.87 23.52
CA THR A 690 7.30 -13.73 23.19
C THR A 690 8.47 -12.90 22.64
N VAL A 691 9.70 -13.39 22.81
CA VAL A 691 10.92 -12.73 22.30
C VAL A 691 10.83 -12.55 20.77
N GLU A 692 10.17 -13.47 20.08
CA GLU A 692 9.98 -13.50 18.63
C GLU A 692 8.98 -12.43 18.16
N ALA A 693 7.87 -12.25 18.87
CA ALA A 693 6.92 -11.18 18.60
C ALA A 693 7.55 -9.81 18.87
N GLN A 694 8.38 -9.72 19.90
CA GLN A 694 9.19 -8.54 20.15
C GLN A 694 10.21 -8.30 19.02
N GLN A 695 10.91 -9.33 18.52
CA GLN A 695 11.83 -9.21 17.37
C GLN A 695 11.16 -8.71 16.10
N THR A 696 9.92 -9.09 15.82
CA THR A 696 9.17 -8.48 14.70
C THR A 696 8.73 -7.05 15.04
N GLY A 697 8.63 -6.68 16.32
CA GLY A 697 8.07 -5.40 16.72
C GLY A 697 6.55 -5.37 16.55
N HIS A 698 5.90 -6.49 16.84
CA HIS A 698 4.45 -6.60 16.91
C HIS A 698 4.02 -7.10 18.28
N SER A 699 2.78 -6.78 18.67
CA SER A 699 2.13 -7.60 19.68
C SER A 699 1.83 -8.97 19.07
N ARG A 700 1.88 -10.03 19.88
CA ARG A 700 1.50 -11.40 19.48
C ARG A 700 0.15 -11.44 18.75
N ALA A 701 -0.82 -10.65 19.20
CA ALA A 701 -2.12 -10.49 18.54
C ALA A 701 -2.03 -9.92 17.12
N THR A 702 -1.06 -9.04 16.83
CA THR A 702 -0.86 -8.49 15.48
C THR A 702 -0.14 -9.49 14.58
N GLU A 703 0.86 -10.21 15.11
CA GLU A 703 1.59 -11.23 14.37
C GLU A 703 0.69 -12.38 13.91
N ASN A 704 -0.17 -12.88 14.81
CA ASN A 704 -1.11 -13.98 14.55
C ASN A 704 -2.30 -13.60 13.66
N ARG A 705 -2.48 -12.31 13.34
CA ARG A 705 -3.57 -11.83 12.48
C ARG A 705 -3.12 -11.38 11.09
N VAL A 706 -1.83 -11.12 10.90
CA VAL A 706 -1.33 -10.47 9.68
C VAL A 706 -0.27 -11.31 8.99
N TYR A 707 0.61 -11.96 9.75
CA TYR A 707 1.80 -12.63 9.20
C TYR A 707 1.63 -14.14 9.17
N GLY A 708 2.18 -14.78 8.14
CA GLY A 708 2.19 -16.24 7.99
C GLY A 708 0.84 -16.95 8.00
N LEU A 709 -0.28 -16.25 7.78
CA LEU A 709 -1.61 -16.86 7.82
C LEU A 709 -1.78 -17.88 6.71
N SER A 710 -2.00 -19.15 7.07
CA SER A 710 -2.47 -20.23 6.21
C SER A 710 -3.98 -20.43 6.37
N PRO A 711 -4.61 -21.29 5.54
CA PRO A 711 -6.05 -21.54 5.56
C PRO A 711 -6.58 -21.99 6.93
N GLN A 712 -5.73 -22.63 7.73
CA GLN A 712 -6.08 -23.12 9.07
C GLN A 712 -6.35 -21.96 10.03
N ALA A 713 -5.66 -20.81 9.86
CA ALA A 713 -5.93 -19.60 10.63
C ALA A 713 -7.31 -18.97 10.33
N LEU A 714 -7.97 -19.29 9.20
CA LEU A 714 -9.34 -18.82 8.90
C LEU A 714 -10.39 -19.51 9.78
N ALA A 715 -10.11 -20.69 10.33
CA ALA A 715 -11.07 -21.52 11.07
C ALA A 715 -11.35 -21.06 12.51
N GLY A 716 -10.59 -20.12 13.07
CA GLY A 716 -10.85 -19.58 14.41
C GLY A 716 -9.63 -19.59 15.33
N PRO A 717 -9.01 -20.76 15.60
CA PRO A 717 -7.82 -20.83 16.44
C PRO A 717 -6.61 -20.18 15.77
N GLY A 718 -5.64 -19.73 16.59
CA GLY A 718 -4.29 -19.46 16.09
C GLY A 718 -3.69 -20.76 15.54
N GLU A 719 -2.88 -20.67 14.49
CA GLU A 719 -2.14 -21.83 13.95
C GLU A 719 -1.18 -22.47 14.94
N ASP A 720 -0.93 -21.79 16.04
CA ASP A 720 -0.11 -22.25 17.16
C ASP A 720 -0.84 -23.31 18.00
N VAL A 721 -2.16 -23.50 17.78
CA VAL A 721 -3.04 -24.45 18.50
C VAL A 721 -3.36 -25.69 17.65
N LEU A 722 -2.80 -25.79 16.44
CA LEU A 722 -3.03 -26.88 15.46
C LEU A 722 -1.72 -27.42 14.90
#